data_AF-W2R2T0-F1
#
_entry.id   AF-W2R2T0-F1
#
_cell.length_a   1.000
_cell.length_b   1.000
_cell.length_c   1.000
_cell.angle_alpha   90.00
_cell.angle_beta   90.00
_cell.angle_gamma   90.00
#
_symmetry.space_group_name_H-M   'P 1'
#
loop_
_entity.id
_entity.type
_entity.pdbx_description
1 polymer ?
#
loop_
_entity_poly.entity_id
_entity_poly.type
_entity_poly.pdbx_seq_one_letter_code
_entity_poly.pdbx_strand_id
1 'polypeptide(L)'
;MVSIEEDFEEGQWPFGGDGDFDEVPVPVGASCVKISEILASADEKAGEYSFGGIADSLPSAPGLFIDDVGAISLPLVPEQAEKLISKCEKSPFGHNMETKTDENVRKSWQLAPRKVKLKNSQWTSGIKELTATISQRLGYENVQLDCVLYKLLVYGEGGHFVKHQNTEKEDGMIATLVVQPPSTHDGGDLVVFRGGKERYRHDFGKIDGTAPYFTHYAVHYADAEHALEEVTKGYRLVMVYSICLPKTMRHLKKDSNMPMSDDLADAISEMELNHESFALRLSHEYTKKSIKKMGSGALKGVDSARFQALEEANAVVPADKKMRIFIAKLSHKIISILGLALVGGWQEVERSQTIHWYSVSGKDLGSSKDKDLTTSATNLNFLNPGQDTYTQLWEAYGTSKEEPYTGNEGPTRNTKYSRYAIVAWPASQHTANALKHMSLELGVEALMEKRPADKATLRNVLQIADSRLNCENWSGSKASVRFCRSFCELLLDIDDVELVKLFFSKFCPRLGELYENTTLIPVLTKIVSTFGWGEIGDTLLAILGNVTSVYQEDNFGVTHLEMTLQVLDGLEEGPGKQALLKLAVDLAVKIDQGESDMNCTELDLNSPSVIDILWKNIIQSTAIEPFETMANHLMSKDPSELGQAIQAFSQYVGELDETSDKFVALASIGAKRAKWLKREIRLLDKPFSFEMPDANFPDNKTIEDFLRGPGTSMKTEGLIAFSGLPDARKYAARCVRKKQDDATFTMKPAGKGKKAFVTITKTRKWFNRCQDKLVQYRAELDDLEKLYDHTATGSQKKKCRRE
;
A
#
# COMPACT_ATOMS: atom_id res chain seq x y z
N MET A 1 13.71 -30.73 2.23
CA MET A 1 13.40 -29.81 1.11
C MET A 1 12.43 -30.56 0.24
N VAL A 2 11.20 -30.06 0.09
CA VAL A 2 10.25 -30.61 -0.88
C VAL A 2 10.82 -30.38 -2.27
N SER A 3 10.81 -31.41 -3.11
CA SER A 3 11.20 -31.28 -4.50
C SER A 3 10.09 -30.59 -5.27
N ILE A 4 10.44 -29.69 -6.19
CA ILE A 4 9.49 -29.12 -7.16
C ILE A 4 8.76 -30.21 -7.96
N GLU A 5 9.36 -31.39 -8.08
CA GLU A 5 8.78 -32.57 -8.69
C GLU A 5 7.55 -33.10 -7.93
N GLU A 6 7.53 -33.03 -6.59
CA GLU A 6 6.36 -33.43 -5.78
C GLU A 6 5.20 -32.44 -5.95
N ASP A 7 5.49 -31.15 -6.07
CA ASP A 7 4.47 -30.09 -6.16
C ASP A 7 3.79 -30.04 -7.55
N PHE A 8 4.45 -30.56 -8.58
CA PHE A 8 4.01 -30.50 -9.98
C PHE A 8 4.12 -31.86 -10.70
N GLU A 9 3.98 -32.98 -9.99
CA GLU A 9 4.06 -34.35 -10.53
C GLU A 9 3.11 -34.58 -11.72
N GLU A 10 1.96 -33.90 -11.72
CA GLU A 10 0.95 -33.99 -12.79
C GLU A 10 1.28 -33.11 -14.03
N GLY A 11 2.43 -32.42 -14.06
CA GLY A 11 2.80 -31.54 -15.18
C GLY A 11 2.03 -30.21 -15.24
N GLN A 12 1.19 -29.92 -14.25
CA GLN A 12 0.39 -28.69 -14.18
C GLN A 12 1.15 -27.55 -13.52
N TRP A 13 1.70 -26.64 -14.33
CA TRP A 13 2.53 -25.53 -13.88
C TRP A 13 1.72 -24.27 -13.55
N PRO A 14 2.25 -23.35 -12.71
CA PRO A 14 1.53 -22.15 -12.33
C PRO A 14 1.14 -21.26 -13.53
N PHE A 15 -0.04 -20.63 -13.45
CA PHE A 15 -0.59 -19.71 -14.45
C PHE A 15 -0.82 -20.32 -15.84
N GLY A 16 -1.20 -21.61 -15.89
CA GLY A 16 -1.70 -22.29 -17.09
C GLY A 16 -0.62 -22.96 -17.95
N GLY A 17 0.56 -23.22 -17.40
CA GLY A 17 1.56 -24.05 -18.06
C GLY A 17 1.22 -25.52 -17.91
N ASP A 18 1.48 -26.30 -18.96
CA ASP A 18 1.26 -27.74 -19.00
C ASP A 18 2.41 -28.37 -19.80
N GLY A 19 3.03 -29.41 -19.25
CA GLY A 19 4.16 -30.11 -19.88
C GLY A 19 5.14 -30.73 -18.90
N ASP A 20 6.11 -31.45 -19.46
CA ASP A 20 7.10 -32.22 -18.68
C ASP A 20 8.17 -31.31 -18.04
N PHE A 21 8.82 -31.79 -16.98
CA PHE A 21 9.82 -31.03 -16.21
C PHE A 21 10.96 -30.40 -17.04
N ASP A 22 11.46 -31.16 -18.01
CA ASP A 22 12.57 -30.78 -18.89
C ASP A 22 12.11 -30.13 -20.20
N GLU A 23 10.79 -29.96 -20.38
CA GLU A 23 10.24 -29.30 -21.55
C GLU A 23 10.47 -27.79 -21.49
N VAL A 24 10.85 -27.20 -22.62
CA VAL A 24 11.02 -25.75 -22.78
C VAL A 24 9.70 -25.17 -23.29
N PRO A 25 8.94 -24.43 -22.46
CA PRO A 25 7.66 -23.87 -22.90
C PRO A 25 7.86 -22.84 -24.01
N VAL A 26 7.00 -22.94 -25.03
CA VAL A 26 6.94 -22.02 -26.18
C VAL A 26 5.69 -21.15 -26.03
N PRO A 27 5.78 -19.82 -26.22
CA PRO A 27 4.59 -18.96 -26.18
C PRO A 27 3.61 -19.30 -27.30
N VAL A 28 2.33 -19.10 -27.03
CA VAL A 28 1.24 -19.24 -28.01
C VAL A 28 1.15 -17.98 -28.87
N GLY A 29 1.01 -18.16 -30.19
CA GLY A 29 0.87 -17.07 -31.16
C GLY A 29 2.19 -16.73 -31.86
N ALA A 30 2.14 -16.58 -33.18
CA ALA A 30 3.32 -16.40 -34.03
C ALA A 30 4.10 -15.12 -33.67
N SER A 31 3.40 -14.03 -33.37
CA SER A 31 4.04 -12.79 -32.96
C SER A 31 4.68 -12.90 -31.58
N CYS A 32 4.05 -13.61 -30.64
CA CYS A 32 4.63 -13.86 -29.32
C CYS A 32 5.91 -14.70 -29.39
N VAL A 33 5.95 -15.72 -30.28
CA VAL A 33 7.18 -16.50 -30.56
C VAL A 33 8.29 -15.60 -31.09
N LYS A 34 7.99 -14.81 -32.13
CA LYS A 34 8.95 -13.86 -32.73
C LYS A 34 9.45 -12.82 -31.72
N ILE A 35 8.56 -12.27 -30.90
CA ILE A 35 8.91 -11.36 -29.80
C ILE A 35 9.85 -12.07 -28.81
N SER A 36 9.56 -13.31 -28.42
CA SER A 36 10.40 -14.09 -27.50
C SER A 36 11.80 -14.33 -28.08
N GLU A 37 11.91 -14.66 -29.36
CA GLU A 37 13.19 -14.86 -30.07
C GLU A 37 13.99 -13.56 -30.17
N ILE A 38 13.33 -12.45 -30.56
CA ILE A 38 13.96 -11.13 -30.62
C ILE A 38 14.48 -10.75 -29.23
N LEU A 39 13.67 -10.92 -28.18
CA LEU A 39 14.04 -10.65 -26.78
C LEU A 39 15.18 -11.55 -26.25
N ALA A 40 15.42 -12.71 -26.85
CA ALA A 40 16.60 -13.52 -26.55
C ALA A 40 17.87 -12.85 -27.06
N SER A 41 17.83 -12.17 -28.21
CA SER A 41 18.99 -11.43 -28.75
C SER A 41 19.40 -10.19 -27.93
N ALA A 42 18.53 -9.70 -27.03
CA ALA A 42 18.94 -8.69 -26.04
C ALA A 42 20.09 -9.18 -25.14
N ASP A 43 20.21 -10.50 -24.95
CA ASP A 43 21.31 -11.09 -24.20
C ASP A 43 22.66 -10.97 -24.92
N GLU A 44 22.65 -10.84 -26.26
CA GLU A 44 23.84 -10.79 -27.11
C GLU A 44 24.34 -9.36 -27.38
N LYS A 45 23.46 -8.34 -27.39
CA LYS A 45 23.79 -6.94 -27.72
C LYS A 45 24.11 -6.03 -26.50
N ALA A 46 24.12 -6.57 -25.28
CA ALA A 46 24.43 -5.84 -24.04
C ALA A 46 25.91 -5.40 -23.90
N GLY A 47 26.74 -5.62 -24.93
CA GLY A 47 28.19 -5.53 -24.82
C GLY A 47 28.76 -6.66 -23.94
N GLU A 48 30.06 -6.90 -24.03
CA GLU A 48 30.71 -7.92 -23.22
C GLU A 48 30.69 -7.50 -21.73
N TYR A 49 30.10 -8.33 -20.87
CA TYR A 49 29.94 -8.03 -19.43
C TYR A 49 31.29 -7.87 -18.70
N SER A 50 32.26 -8.69 -19.07
CA SER A 50 33.65 -8.51 -18.68
C SER A 50 34.56 -9.14 -19.72
N PHE A 51 35.66 -8.47 -20.01
CA PHE A 51 36.61 -8.89 -21.03
C PHE A 51 38.01 -8.34 -20.73
N GLY A 52 39.04 -8.94 -21.31
CA GLY A 52 40.42 -8.54 -21.08
C GLY A 52 41.37 -9.16 -22.09
N GLY A 53 42.66 -8.93 -21.89
CA GLY A 53 43.73 -9.47 -22.72
C GLY A 53 44.98 -8.60 -22.69
N ILE A 54 45.85 -8.79 -23.70
CA ILE A 54 47.01 -7.92 -23.94
C ILE A 54 46.50 -6.56 -24.43
N ALA A 55 47.04 -5.48 -23.87
CA ALA A 55 46.76 -4.12 -24.29
C ALA A 55 47.78 -3.68 -25.35
N ASP A 56 47.61 -4.11 -26.60
CA ASP A 56 48.58 -3.88 -27.69
C ASP A 56 48.86 -2.38 -27.97
N SER A 57 47.89 -1.52 -27.68
CA SER A 57 48.05 -0.07 -27.82
C SER A 57 48.90 0.57 -26.71
N LEU A 58 49.17 -0.14 -25.61
CA LEU A 58 49.94 0.36 -24.47
C LEU A 58 51.39 -0.14 -24.50
N PRO A 59 52.39 0.74 -24.31
CA PRO A 59 53.77 0.30 -24.22
C PRO A 59 54.01 -0.49 -22.92
N SER A 60 54.95 -1.44 -22.94
CA SER A 60 55.41 -2.15 -21.74
C SER A 60 56.00 -1.20 -20.68
N ALA A 61 56.52 -0.04 -21.09
CA ALA A 61 57.07 0.98 -20.21
C ALA A 61 56.18 2.24 -20.18
N PRO A 62 55.35 2.45 -19.14
CA PRO A 62 54.53 3.66 -18.98
C PRO A 62 55.35 4.93 -18.68
N GLY A 63 56.64 4.79 -18.35
CA GLY A 63 57.43 5.87 -17.78
C GLY A 63 56.92 6.28 -16.40
N LEU A 64 56.55 5.30 -15.57
CA LEU A 64 56.02 5.51 -14.23
C LEU A 64 57.06 6.24 -13.36
N PHE A 65 56.67 7.39 -12.82
CA PHE A 65 57.51 8.23 -11.98
C PHE A 65 56.71 8.69 -10.77
N ILE A 66 57.29 8.51 -9.58
CA ILE A 66 56.71 8.96 -8.31
C ILE A 66 57.64 10.00 -7.69
N ASP A 67 57.09 11.13 -7.27
CA ASP A 67 57.86 12.18 -6.59
C ASP A 67 58.54 11.59 -5.34
N ASP A 68 59.79 11.99 -5.10
CA ASP A 68 60.69 11.47 -4.05
C ASP A 68 61.16 10.01 -4.17
N VAL A 69 60.68 9.24 -5.15
CA VAL A 69 61.19 7.88 -5.44
C VAL A 69 61.95 7.85 -6.77
N GLY A 70 61.49 8.63 -7.75
CA GLY A 70 62.06 8.67 -9.09
C GLY A 70 61.32 7.75 -10.07
N ALA A 71 62.03 7.32 -11.12
CA ALA A 71 61.49 6.40 -12.12
C ALA A 71 61.39 4.97 -11.56
N ILE A 72 60.24 4.33 -11.77
CA ILE A 72 59.98 2.94 -11.41
C ILE A 72 60.20 2.08 -12.66
N SER A 73 61.09 1.09 -12.57
CA SER A 73 61.34 0.14 -13.66
C SER A 73 60.31 -0.99 -13.61
N LEU A 74 60.00 -1.55 -14.77
CA LEU A 74 59.10 -2.71 -14.90
C LEU A 74 59.81 -3.83 -15.67
N PRO A 75 59.55 -5.12 -15.34
CA PRO A 75 58.59 -5.59 -14.34
C PRO A 75 58.99 -5.25 -12.90
N LEU A 76 57.99 -5.03 -12.04
CA LEU A 76 58.21 -4.52 -10.69
C LEU A 76 59.00 -5.52 -9.82
N VAL A 77 60.27 -5.20 -9.53
CA VAL A 77 61.15 -6.01 -8.67
C VAL A 77 61.00 -5.65 -7.19
N PRO A 78 61.32 -6.56 -6.24
CA PRO A 78 61.11 -6.34 -4.81
C PRO A 78 61.67 -5.02 -4.26
N GLU A 79 62.91 -4.67 -4.60
CA GLU A 79 63.55 -3.42 -4.13
C GLU A 79 62.80 -2.15 -4.56
N GLN A 80 62.19 -2.17 -5.76
CA GLN A 80 61.40 -1.06 -6.27
C GLN A 80 59.97 -1.09 -5.73
N ALA A 81 59.41 -2.29 -5.52
CA ALA A 81 58.10 -2.47 -4.88
C ALA A 81 58.11 -1.89 -3.46
N GLU A 82 59.13 -2.19 -2.66
CA GLU A 82 59.27 -1.65 -1.29
C GLU A 82 59.37 -0.13 -1.27
N LYS A 83 60.17 0.46 -2.18
CA LYS A 83 60.26 1.92 -2.33
C LYS A 83 58.91 2.53 -2.72
N LEU A 84 58.17 1.90 -3.64
CA LEU A 84 56.83 2.35 -4.04
C LEU A 84 55.82 2.23 -2.88
N ILE A 85 55.82 1.09 -2.19
CA ILE A 85 54.95 0.81 -1.05
C ILE A 85 55.19 1.83 0.08
N SER A 86 56.44 2.27 0.30
CA SER A 86 56.77 3.30 1.30
C SER A 86 56.05 4.65 1.08
N LYS A 87 55.55 4.91 -0.13
CA LYS A 87 54.78 6.10 -0.48
C LYS A 87 53.27 5.85 -0.58
N CYS A 88 52.85 4.59 -0.51
CA CYS A 88 51.47 4.18 -0.60
C CYS A 88 50.80 4.13 0.77
N GLU A 89 49.48 4.23 0.77
CA GLU A 89 48.65 3.98 1.95
C GLU A 89 48.02 2.59 1.83
N LYS A 90 47.69 1.93 2.94
CA LYS A 90 46.92 0.68 2.87
C LYS A 90 45.56 0.97 2.23
N SER A 91 45.12 0.11 1.32
CA SER A 91 43.90 0.30 0.56
C SER A 91 42.68 0.08 1.45
N PRO A 92 41.79 1.07 1.60
CA PRO A 92 40.60 0.90 2.41
C PRO A 92 39.49 0.16 1.65
N PHE A 93 38.47 -0.26 2.38
CA PHE A 93 37.19 -0.74 1.86
C PHE A 93 36.02 -0.02 2.56
N GLY A 94 34.86 0.01 1.90
CA GLY A 94 33.65 0.66 2.43
C GLY A 94 32.78 -0.33 3.21
N HIS A 95 32.34 0.05 4.41
CA HIS A 95 31.37 -0.71 5.21
C HIS A 95 30.37 0.24 5.86
N ASN A 96 29.10 0.19 5.47
CA ASN A 96 28.00 1.00 6.04
C ASN A 96 28.37 2.49 6.24
N MET A 97 28.79 3.16 5.16
CA MET A 97 29.18 4.58 5.11
C MET A 97 30.54 4.93 5.77
N GLU A 98 31.24 3.97 6.37
CA GLU A 98 32.59 4.17 6.94
C GLU A 98 33.67 3.57 6.04
N THR A 99 34.82 4.25 5.96
CA THR A 99 36.03 3.76 5.28
C THR A 99 36.89 3.02 6.30
N LYS A 100 37.05 1.69 6.14
CA LYS A 100 37.81 0.82 7.07
C LYS A 100 39.01 0.17 6.39
N THR A 101 39.98 -0.26 7.18
CA THR A 101 41.17 -1.00 6.74
C THR A 101 41.22 -2.31 7.52
N ASP A 102 40.86 -3.42 6.87
CA ASP A 102 40.87 -4.78 7.40
C ASP A 102 41.55 -5.66 6.35
N GLU A 103 42.70 -6.21 6.72
CA GLU A 103 43.53 -7.00 5.79
C GLU A 103 42.93 -8.37 5.49
N ASN A 104 41.93 -8.85 6.24
CA ASN A 104 41.17 -10.05 5.90
C ASN A 104 40.13 -9.80 4.80
N VAL A 105 39.76 -8.54 4.58
CA VAL A 105 38.80 -8.12 3.56
C VAL A 105 39.55 -7.62 2.33
N ARG A 106 40.61 -6.82 2.52
CA ARG A 106 41.42 -6.25 1.45
C ARG A 106 42.86 -6.03 1.93
N LYS A 107 43.81 -6.74 1.33
CA LYS A 107 45.24 -6.55 1.56
C LYS A 107 45.91 -6.01 0.29
N SER A 108 46.11 -4.70 0.24
CA SER A 108 46.80 -4.01 -0.86
C SER A 108 47.26 -2.61 -0.45
N TRP A 109 48.19 -2.04 -1.19
CA TRP A 109 48.62 -0.64 -1.04
C TRP A 109 48.12 0.19 -2.23
N GLN A 110 47.66 1.41 -1.97
CA GLN A 110 47.17 2.32 -3.01
C GLN A 110 47.91 3.66 -3.01
N LEU A 111 48.00 4.25 -4.20
CA LEU A 111 48.50 5.60 -4.42
C LEU A 111 47.47 6.42 -5.20
N ALA A 112 47.23 7.65 -4.73
CA ALA A 112 46.28 8.56 -5.37
C ALA A 112 46.79 9.03 -6.76
N PRO A 113 45.91 9.26 -7.75
CA PRO A 113 46.28 9.59 -9.14
C PRO A 113 47.23 10.78 -9.26
N ARG A 114 47.02 11.83 -8.46
CA ARG A 114 47.84 13.05 -8.45
C ARG A 114 49.33 12.81 -8.12
N LYS A 115 49.66 11.68 -7.47
CA LYS A 115 51.03 11.29 -7.13
C LYS A 115 51.68 10.40 -8.21
N VAL A 116 50.93 9.99 -9.23
CA VAL A 116 51.38 9.10 -10.31
C VAL A 116 51.67 9.94 -11.56
N LYS A 117 52.91 9.92 -12.05
CA LYS A 117 53.29 10.56 -13.31
C LYS A 117 53.66 9.50 -14.33
N LEU A 118 53.01 9.53 -15.50
CA LEU A 118 53.27 8.62 -16.62
C LEU A 118 53.99 9.43 -17.71
N LYS A 119 55.32 9.38 -17.71
CA LYS A 119 56.16 10.25 -18.54
C LYS A 119 56.29 9.79 -19.99
N ASN A 120 55.89 8.56 -20.31
CA ASN A 120 55.85 8.11 -21.70
C ASN A 120 54.57 8.64 -22.39
N SER A 121 54.72 9.55 -23.35
CA SER A 121 53.60 10.13 -24.11
C SER A 121 52.81 9.09 -24.90
N GLN A 122 53.42 7.96 -25.26
CA GLN A 122 52.74 6.84 -25.90
C GLN A 122 51.69 6.20 -24.99
N TRP A 123 51.85 6.26 -23.66
CA TRP A 123 50.83 5.75 -22.73
C TRP A 123 49.52 6.52 -22.86
N THR A 124 49.59 7.84 -22.97
CA THR A 124 48.39 8.69 -23.09
C THR A 124 47.66 8.44 -24.41
N SER A 125 48.40 8.28 -25.50
CA SER A 125 47.81 7.96 -26.82
C SER A 125 47.24 6.54 -26.84
N GLY A 126 47.95 5.57 -26.26
CA GLY A 126 47.54 4.18 -26.16
C GLY A 126 46.29 3.97 -25.30
N ILE A 127 46.12 4.73 -24.21
CA ILE A 127 44.87 4.71 -23.42
C ILE A 127 43.69 5.20 -24.25
N LYS A 128 43.86 6.25 -25.08
CA LYS A 128 42.79 6.74 -25.95
C LYS A 128 42.37 5.70 -26.98
N GLU A 129 43.33 5.03 -27.60
CA GLU A 129 43.08 3.94 -28.56
C GLU A 129 42.42 2.74 -27.87
N LEU A 130 42.93 2.30 -26.72
CA LEU A 130 42.34 1.22 -25.93
C LEU A 130 40.89 1.55 -25.55
N THR A 131 40.64 2.80 -25.16
CA THR A 131 39.29 3.26 -24.78
C THR A 131 38.33 3.23 -25.97
N ALA A 132 38.80 3.48 -27.20
CA ALA A 132 37.97 3.34 -28.39
C ALA A 132 37.55 1.88 -28.62
N THR A 133 38.47 0.92 -28.46
CA THR A 133 38.17 -0.52 -28.52
C THR A 133 37.22 -0.94 -27.40
N ILE A 134 37.45 -0.46 -26.17
CA ILE A 134 36.57 -0.72 -25.02
C ILE A 134 35.16 -0.18 -25.28
N SER A 135 35.06 1.02 -25.87
CA SER A 135 33.78 1.62 -26.24
C SER A 135 32.98 0.72 -27.16
N GLN A 136 33.61 0.18 -28.22
CA GLN A 136 32.97 -0.77 -29.12
C GLN A 136 32.55 -2.06 -28.40
N ARG A 137 33.42 -2.65 -27.58
CA ARG A 137 33.13 -3.92 -26.87
C ARG A 137 32.07 -3.79 -25.77
N LEU A 138 31.94 -2.61 -25.16
CA LEU A 138 30.84 -2.26 -24.25
C LEU A 138 29.55 -1.86 -25.00
N GLY A 139 29.57 -1.85 -26.34
CA GLY A 139 28.44 -1.51 -27.19
C GLY A 139 28.15 -0.02 -27.31
N TYR A 140 29.11 0.85 -27.02
CA TYR A 140 29.02 2.31 -27.18
C TYR A 140 29.62 2.75 -28.53
N GLU A 141 29.05 2.25 -29.63
CA GLU A 141 29.54 2.56 -30.97
C GLU A 141 29.58 4.08 -31.23
N ASN A 142 30.69 4.56 -31.79
CA ASN A 142 30.92 5.97 -32.11
C ASN A 142 30.86 6.95 -30.91
N VAL A 143 30.91 6.45 -29.66
CA VAL A 143 31.01 7.29 -28.47
C VAL A 143 32.46 7.34 -27.99
N GLN A 144 32.99 8.54 -27.85
CA GLN A 144 34.30 8.75 -27.23
C GLN A 144 34.14 8.75 -25.70
N LEU A 145 34.47 7.64 -25.05
CA LEU A 145 34.42 7.52 -23.58
C LEU A 145 35.59 8.28 -22.92
N ASP A 146 35.32 8.88 -21.76
CA ASP A 146 36.34 9.47 -20.90
C ASP A 146 36.99 8.36 -20.06
N CYS A 147 38.32 8.32 -20.02
CA CYS A 147 39.08 7.35 -19.24
C CYS A 147 39.94 8.07 -18.20
N VAL A 148 39.57 7.95 -16.93
CA VAL A 148 40.15 8.74 -15.83
C VAL A 148 40.89 7.81 -14.86
N LEU A 149 42.19 8.07 -14.63
CA LEU A 149 42.97 7.30 -13.66
C LEU A 149 42.42 7.54 -12.24
N TYR A 150 41.96 6.48 -11.58
CA TYR A 150 41.36 6.53 -10.25
C TYR A 150 42.37 6.20 -9.14
N LYS A 151 43.24 5.19 -9.34
CA LYS A 151 44.33 4.88 -8.41
C LYS A 151 45.34 3.89 -9.00
N LEU A 152 46.53 3.90 -8.42
CA LEU A 152 47.52 2.83 -8.59
C LEU A 152 47.49 1.91 -7.37
N LEU A 153 47.57 0.61 -7.59
CA LEU A 153 47.55 -0.42 -6.54
C LEU A 153 48.76 -1.34 -6.67
N VAL A 154 49.33 -1.71 -5.53
CA VAL A 154 50.36 -2.74 -5.39
C VAL A 154 49.80 -3.85 -4.51
N TYR A 155 49.90 -5.09 -4.99
CA TYR A 155 49.62 -6.30 -4.23
C TYR A 155 50.94 -7.07 -4.12
N GLY A 156 51.37 -7.35 -2.89
CA GLY A 156 52.47 -8.28 -2.62
C GLY A 156 51.91 -9.63 -2.19
N GLU A 157 52.78 -10.50 -1.66
CA GLU A 157 52.40 -11.81 -1.16
C GLU A 157 51.29 -11.76 -0.07
N GLY A 158 50.28 -12.61 -0.25
CA GLY A 158 49.03 -12.63 0.51
C GLY A 158 48.02 -11.54 0.12
N GLY A 159 48.36 -10.66 -0.83
CA GLY A 159 47.50 -9.57 -1.28
C GLY A 159 46.24 -10.09 -1.97
N HIS A 160 45.07 -9.62 -1.56
CA HIS A 160 43.77 -10.07 -2.07
C HIS A 160 42.67 -9.02 -1.82
N PHE A 161 41.48 -9.25 -2.37
CA PHE A 161 40.25 -8.69 -1.81
C PHE A 161 39.07 -9.63 -2.00
N VAL A 162 38.22 -9.71 -0.98
CA VAL A 162 37.02 -10.53 -1.04
C VAL A 162 35.98 -9.95 -2.00
N LYS A 163 35.04 -10.80 -2.42
CA LYS A 163 33.94 -10.45 -3.31
C LYS A 163 33.21 -9.19 -2.82
N HIS A 164 33.21 -8.16 -3.65
CA HIS A 164 32.50 -6.92 -3.39
C HIS A 164 32.04 -6.25 -4.69
N GLN A 165 31.19 -5.24 -4.56
CA GLN A 165 30.77 -4.36 -5.64
C GLN A 165 31.43 -2.99 -5.43
N ASN A 166 31.98 -2.41 -6.50
CA ASN A 166 32.49 -1.04 -6.41
C ASN A 166 31.31 -0.06 -6.35
N THR A 167 31.41 0.96 -5.49
CA THR A 167 30.55 2.14 -5.65
C THR A 167 31.08 3.00 -6.79
N GLU A 168 30.19 3.59 -7.59
CA GLU A 168 30.56 4.57 -8.63
C GLU A 168 31.47 5.65 -8.04
N LYS A 169 32.60 5.92 -8.73
CA LYS A 169 33.66 6.82 -8.22
C LYS A 169 33.68 8.19 -8.89
N GLU A 170 33.11 8.27 -10.09
CA GLU A 170 33.09 9.45 -10.94
C GLU A 170 31.69 9.59 -11.54
N ASP A 171 31.24 10.83 -11.73
CA ASP A 171 29.95 11.10 -12.36
C ASP A 171 29.89 10.57 -13.80
N GLY A 172 28.96 9.65 -14.05
CA GLY A 172 28.80 9.03 -15.37
C GLY A 172 29.72 7.84 -15.62
N MET A 173 30.35 7.28 -14.56
CA MET A 173 31.09 6.03 -14.63
C MET A 173 30.17 4.88 -15.05
N ILE A 174 30.58 4.13 -16.08
CA ILE A 174 29.85 2.98 -16.63
C ILE A 174 30.62 1.67 -16.45
N ALA A 175 31.95 1.71 -16.42
CA ALA A 175 32.80 0.54 -16.27
C ALA A 175 34.10 0.86 -15.52
N THR A 176 34.75 -0.18 -15.01
CA THR A 176 36.09 -0.13 -14.44
C THR A 176 37.06 -0.78 -15.41
N LEU A 177 38.15 -0.09 -15.74
CA LEU A 177 39.27 -0.63 -16.50
C LEU A 177 40.45 -0.87 -15.55
N VAL A 178 40.92 -2.11 -15.46
CA VAL A 178 42.10 -2.51 -14.70
C VAL A 178 43.23 -2.76 -15.68
N VAL A 179 44.31 -1.98 -15.61
CA VAL A 179 45.50 -2.14 -16.45
C VAL A 179 46.65 -2.65 -15.59
N GLN A 180 47.26 -3.76 -15.98
CA GLN A 180 48.44 -4.35 -15.35
C GLN A 180 49.65 -4.14 -16.26
N PRO A 181 50.53 -3.17 -15.97
CA PRO A 181 51.85 -3.10 -16.57
C PRO A 181 52.66 -4.37 -16.27
N PRO A 182 53.77 -4.60 -16.99
CA PRO A 182 54.62 -5.76 -16.75
C PRO A 182 54.91 -5.99 -15.26
N SER A 183 54.55 -7.17 -14.78
CA SER A 183 54.60 -7.54 -13.36
C SER A 183 54.97 -9.02 -13.22
N THR A 184 55.85 -9.33 -12.27
CA THR A 184 56.25 -10.71 -11.98
C THR A 184 55.56 -11.19 -10.70
N HIS A 185 54.48 -11.95 -10.85
CA HIS A 185 53.69 -12.48 -9.73
C HIS A 185 53.00 -13.80 -10.06
N ASP A 186 52.72 -14.60 -9.03
CA ASP A 186 51.87 -15.79 -9.07
C ASP A 186 50.59 -15.55 -8.23
N GLY A 187 49.48 -16.20 -8.56
CA GLY A 187 48.17 -15.91 -7.94
C GLY A 187 47.62 -14.53 -8.32
N GLY A 188 46.57 -14.03 -7.66
CA GLY A 188 46.04 -12.70 -7.96
C GLY A 188 45.19 -12.58 -9.24
N ASP A 189 44.42 -13.61 -9.58
CA ASP A 189 43.41 -13.52 -10.65
C ASP A 189 42.28 -12.56 -10.27
N LEU A 190 41.81 -11.77 -11.23
CA LEU A 190 40.58 -11.00 -11.07
C LEU A 190 39.39 -11.87 -11.48
N VAL A 191 38.49 -12.11 -10.53
CA VAL A 191 37.28 -12.91 -10.73
C VAL A 191 36.06 -11.99 -10.75
N VAL A 192 35.25 -12.08 -11.81
CA VAL A 192 34.04 -11.26 -11.98
C VAL A 192 32.80 -12.17 -11.97
N PHE A 193 31.80 -11.78 -11.16
CA PHE A 193 30.59 -12.54 -10.90
C PHE A 193 29.39 -11.92 -11.65
N ARG A 194 28.46 -12.78 -12.09
CA ARG A 194 27.16 -12.38 -12.64
C ARG A 194 26.08 -13.30 -12.08
N GLY A 195 25.04 -12.73 -11.46
CA GLY A 195 23.99 -13.51 -10.79
C GLY A 195 24.51 -14.37 -9.62
N GLY A 196 25.50 -13.87 -8.88
CA GLY A 196 26.09 -14.59 -7.74
C GLY A 196 27.11 -15.68 -8.09
N LYS A 197 27.19 -16.12 -9.35
CA LYS A 197 28.12 -17.16 -9.83
C LYS A 197 29.39 -16.58 -10.47
N GLU A 198 30.53 -17.25 -10.31
CA GLU A 198 31.77 -16.95 -11.04
C GLU A 198 31.54 -17.18 -12.54
N ARG A 199 31.83 -16.17 -13.37
CA ARG A 199 31.60 -16.24 -14.82
C ARG A 199 32.82 -15.86 -15.65
N TYR A 200 33.66 -14.96 -15.16
CA TYR A 200 34.84 -14.48 -15.88
C TYR A 200 36.04 -14.45 -14.94
N ARG A 201 37.20 -14.89 -15.45
CA ARG A 201 38.47 -14.92 -14.75
C ARG A 201 39.55 -14.33 -15.65
N HIS A 202 40.28 -13.35 -15.13
CA HIS A 202 41.36 -12.67 -15.86
C HIS A 202 42.68 -12.89 -15.12
N ASP A 203 43.59 -13.67 -15.71
CA ASP A 203 44.90 -14.00 -15.15
C ASP A 203 45.99 -12.97 -15.50
N PHE A 204 45.72 -12.06 -16.44
CA PHE A 204 46.63 -11.02 -16.90
C PHE A 204 47.97 -11.56 -17.46
N GLY A 205 47.92 -12.64 -18.24
CA GLY A 205 49.06 -13.16 -18.99
C GLY A 205 49.99 -14.08 -18.19
N LYS A 206 49.53 -14.56 -17.03
CA LYS A 206 50.30 -15.53 -16.23
C LYS A 206 50.28 -16.90 -16.88
N ILE A 207 49.14 -17.32 -17.42
CA ILE A 207 49.01 -18.64 -18.07
C ILE A 207 49.92 -18.71 -19.30
N ASP A 208 49.95 -17.64 -20.08
CA ASP A 208 50.74 -17.56 -21.33
C ASP A 208 52.19 -17.12 -21.10
N GLY A 209 52.61 -16.83 -19.87
CA GLY A 209 53.95 -16.37 -19.53
C GLY A 209 54.30 -14.97 -20.03
N THR A 210 53.30 -14.17 -20.42
CA THR A 210 53.44 -12.82 -20.99
C THR A 210 53.38 -11.70 -19.95
N ALA A 211 52.91 -11.98 -18.73
CA ALA A 211 52.77 -11.01 -17.63
C ALA A 211 54.04 -10.18 -17.31
N PRO A 212 55.28 -10.73 -17.40
CA PRO A 212 56.50 -9.96 -17.15
C PRO A 212 56.92 -9.02 -18.29
N TYR A 213 56.28 -9.12 -19.46
CA TYR A 213 56.76 -8.49 -20.70
C TYR A 213 55.74 -7.53 -21.34
N PHE A 214 54.45 -7.81 -21.18
CA PHE A 214 53.37 -7.06 -21.81
C PHE A 214 52.43 -6.41 -20.80
N THR A 215 51.85 -5.28 -21.20
CA THR A 215 50.77 -4.65 -20.47
C THR A 215 49.47 -5.39 -20.76
N HIS A 216 48.74 -5.77 -19.72
CA HIS A 216 47.45 -6.45 -19.82
C HIS A 216 46.33 -5.56 -19.29
N TYR A 217 45.09 -5.87 -19.66
CA TYR A 217 43.93 -5.19 -19.14
C TYR A 217 42.75 -6.12 -18.92
N ALA A 218 41.83 -5.68 -18.06
CA ALA A 218 40.50 -6.24 -17.92
C ALA A 218 39.48 -5.11 -17.70
N VAL A 219 38.28 -5.28 -18.23
CA VAL A 219 37.14 -4.38 -18.08
C VAL A 219 35.99 -5.15 -17.48
N HIS A 220 35.24 -4.50 -16.59
CA HIS A 220 33.95 -4.98 -16.11
C HIS A 220 33.04 -3.79 -15.83
N TYR A 221 31.73 -4.00 -15.89
CA TYR A 221 30.75 -2.97 -15.53
C TYR A 221 30.96 -2.45 -14.10
N ALA A 222 30.60 -1.19 -13.87
CA ALA A 222 30.81 -0.51 -12.59
C ALA A 222 30.06 -1.20 -11.43
N ASP A 223 28.92 -1.80 -11.73
CA ASP A 223 28.06 -2.54 -10.80
C ASP A 223 28.40 -4.05 -10.72
N ALA A 224 29.43 -4.53 -11.43
CA ALA A 224 29.81 -5.93 -11.36
C ALA A 224 30.42 -6.29 -9.98
N GLU A 225 29.92 -7.36 -9.38
CA GLU A 225 30.58 -8.00 -8.23
C GLU A 225 31.90 -8.64 -8.69
N HIS A 226 32.99 -8.40 -7.96
CA HIS A 226 34.31 -8.92 -8.30
C HIS A 226 35.16 -9.20 -7.05
N ALA A 227 36.10 -10.11 -7.19
CA ALA A 227 37.09 -10.49 -6.19
C ALA A 227 38.49 -10.53 -6.82
N LEU A 228 39.53 -10.42 -6.00
CA LEU A 228 40.89 -10.73 -6.42
C LEU A 228 41.39 -11.85 -5.53
N GLU A 229 41.79 -12.94 -6.17
CA GLU A 229 42.41 -14.07 -5.49
C GLU A 229 43.75 -13.65 -4.85
N GLU A 230 44.26 -14.51 -3.98
CA GLU A 230 45.50 -14.23 -3.26
C GLU A 230 46.70 -14.25 -4.21
N VAL A 231 47.53 -13.20 -4.14
CA VAL A 231 48.87 -13.20 -4.75
C VAL A 231 49.78 -14.10 -3.91
N THR A 232 50.21 -15.21 -4.47
CA THR A 232 51.01 -16.22 -3.77
C THR A 232 52.50 -15.99 -3.86
N LYS A 233 52.96 -15.18 -4.83
CA LYS A 233 54.38 -14.83 -4.98
C LYS A 233 54.56 -13.52 -5.74
N GLY A 234 55.59 -12.75 -5.39
CA GLY A 234 55.99 -11.55 -6.14
C GLY A 234 55.10 -10.33 -5.91
N TYR A 235 55.08 -9.42 -6.88
CA TYR A 235 54.33 -8.15 -6.79
C TYR A 235 53.51 -7.89 -8.04
N ARG A 236 52.20 -7.65 -7.84
CA ARG A 236 51.26 -7.26 -8.87
C ARG A 236 50.99 -5.76 -8.79
N LEU A 237 51.36 -5.04 -9.85
CA LEU A 237 51.13 -3.61 -10.01
C LEU A 237 49.95 -3.38 -10.96
N VAL A 238 48.94 -2.62 -10.54
CA VAL A 238 47.83 -2.24 -11.43
C VAL A 238 47.45 -0.78 -11.33
N MET A 239 46.97 -0.23 -12.44
CA MET A 239 46.34 1.07 -12.54
C MET A 239 44.85 0.87 -12.82
N VAL A 240 44.00 1.44 -11.96
CA VAL A 240 42.55 1.35 -12.08
C VAL A 240 42.03 2.66 -12.66
N TYR A 241 41.27 2.57 -13.75
CA TYR A 241 40.66 3.69 -14.45
C TYR A 241 39.14 3.58 -14.36
N SER A 242 38.48 4.74 -14.22
CA SER A 242 37.03 4.89 -14.38
C SER A 242 36.72 5.21 -15.84
N ILE A 243 35.90 4.38 -16.48
CA ILE A 243 35.38 4.63 -17.83
C ILE A 243 34.06 5.36 -17.68
N CYS A 244 33.99 6.58 -18.21
CA CYS A 244 32.88 7.51 -18.01
C CYS A 244 32.29 7.98 -19.34
N LEU A 245 31.00 8.27 -19.32
CA LEU A 245 30.34 8.93 -20.44
C LEU A 245 30.63 10.43 -20.46
N PRO A 246 30.83 11.03 -21.66
CA PRO A 246 30.95 12.47 -21.81
C PRO A 246 29.75 13.20 -21.21
N LYS A 247 29.97 14.38 -20.63
CA LYS A 247 28.92 15.19 -19.99
C LYS A 247 27.69 15.42 -20.88
N THR A 248 27.90 15.63 -22.18
CA THR A 248 26.84 15.86 -23.18
C THR A 248 26.04 14.59 -23.51
N MET A 249 26.60 13.42 -23.25
CA MET A 249 26.07 12.09 -23.62
C MET A 249 25.61 11.32 -22.36
N ARG A 250 25.48 11.98 -21.20
CA ARG A 250 25.03 11.33 -19.95
C ARG A 250 23.60 10.80 -20.01
N HIS A 251 22.78 11.30 -20.93
CA HIS A 251 21.46 10.75 -21.24
C HIS A 251 21.55 9.42 -22.01
N LEU A 252 22.69 9.15 -22.66
CA LEU A 252 23.07 7.85 -23.23
C LEU A 252 23.79 6.98 -22.20
N LYS A 253 23.64 7.23 -20.88
CA LYS A 253 23.97 6.21 -19.87
C LYS A 253 23.12 5.01 -20.26
N LYS A 254 23.78 4.08 -20.94
CA LYS A 254 23.14 3.18 -21.88
C LYS A 254 22.32 2.22 -21.06
N ASP A 255 21.03 2.46 -21.14
CA ASP A 255 20.02 1.44 -21.18
C ASP A 255 19.94 1.04 -22.67
N SER A 256 20.70 0.01 -23.06
CA SER A 256 21.03 -0.33 -24.45
C SER A 256 19.91 -1.07 -25.17
N ASN A 257 19.40 -0.60 -26.34
CA ASN A 257 18.99 -1.45 -27.51
C ASN A 257 18.28 -0.72 -28.70
N MET A 258 18.97 0.08 -29.54
CA MET A 258 18.32 0.72 -30.71
C MET A 258 17.95 -0.20 -31.91
N PRO A 259 18.79 -1.12 -32.42
CA PRO A 259 18.42 -1.93 -33.61
C PRO A 259 17.49 -3.11 -33.30
N MET A 260 17.06 -3.26 -32.04
CA MET A 260 16.13 -4.30 -31.61
C MET A 260 14.69 -3.77 -31.49
N SER A 261 14.55 -2.44 -31.40
CA SER A 261 13.27 -1.76 -31.29
C SER A 261 12.45 -1.87 -32.58
N ASP A 262 13.08 -1.81 -33.75
CA ASP A 262 12.40 -1.88 -35.05
C ASP A 262 11.81 -3.28 -35.32
N ASP A 263 12.61 -4.35 -35.22
CA ASP A 263 12.14 -5.73 -35.40
C ASP A 263 11.04 -6.09 -34.38
N LEU A 264 11.18 -5.58 -33.15
CA LEU A 264 10.21 -5.77 -32.08
C LEU A 264 8.93 -4.96 -32.33
N ALA A 265 9.05 -3.75 -32.89
CA ALA A 265 7.91 -2.92 -33.28
C ALA A 265 7.13 -3.57 -34.44
N ASP A 266 7.83 -4.17 -35.40
CA ASP A 266 7.23 -4.96 -36.47
C ASP A 266 6.48 -6.18 -35.90
N ALA A 267 7.12 -6.94 -35.01
CA ALA A 267 6.49 -8.10 -34.37
C ALA A 267 5.27 -7.72 -33.51
N ILE A 268 5.33 -6.60 -32.78
CA ILE A 268 4.19 -6.04 -32.02
C ILE A 268 3.08 -5.60 -32.99
N SER A 269 3.43 -4.99 -34.12
CA SER A 269 2.46 -4.52 -35.11
C SER A 269 1.71 -5.67 -35.80
N GLU A 270 2.39 -6.82 -35.96
CA GLU A 270 1.84 -8.07 -36.48
C GLU A 270 0.88 -8.76 -35.50
N MET A 271 0.88 -8.38 -34.21
CA MET A 271 0.06 -9.07 -33.20
C MET A 271 -1.43 -9.06 -33.57
N GLU A 272 -2.06 -10.22 -33.42
CA GLU A 272 -3.49 -10.38 -33.57
C GLU A 272 -4.21 -9.80 -32.35
N LEU A 273 -4.86 -8.65 -32.58
CA LEU A 273 -5.47 -7.85 -31.52
C LEU A 273 -6.41 -8.64 -30.61
N ASN A 274 -7.07 -9.71 -31.06
CA ASN A 274 -8.09 -10.42 -30.28
C ASN A 274 -7.60 -11.70 -29.59
N HIS A 275 -6.36 -12.14 -29.84
CA HIS A 275 -5.87 -13.44 -29.38
C HIS A 275 -4.53 -13.37 -28.67
N GLU A 276 -3.74 -12.33 -28.91
CA GLU A 276 -2.36 -12.30 -28.43
C GLU A 276 -2.18 -11.29 -27.28
N SER A 277 -1.78 -11.85 -26.14
CA SER A 277 -1.18 -11.14 -25.00
C SER A 277 0.01 -11.97 -24.54
N PHE A 278 0.92 -11.38 -23.77
CA PHE A 278 2.06 -12.12 -23.26
C PHE A 278 2.50 -11.65 -21.88
N ALA A 279 3.24 -12.53 -21.20
CA ALA A 279 3.92 -12.28 -19.96
C ALA A 279 5.42 -12.62 -20.11
N LEU A 280 6.29 -11.62 -20.05
CA LEU A 280 7.72 -11.81 -19.98
C LEU A 280 8.14 -11.94 -18.51
N ARG A 281 8.62 -13.11 -18.12
CA ARG A 281 9.05 -13.30 -16.74
C ARG A 281 10.41 -12.66 -16.49
N LEU A 282 10.57 -12.09 -15.32
CA LEU A 282 11.80 -11.45 -14.90
C LEU A 282 12.75 -12.48 -14.28
N SER A 283 14.03 -12.38 -14.61
CA SER A 283 15.10 -13.28 -14.16
C SER A 283 15.62 -12.91 -12.77
N HIS A 284 15.60 -11.63 -12.37
CA HIS A 284 16.00 -11.24 -11.02
C HIS A 284 14.84 -11.27 -10.03
N GLU A 285 15.19 -11.38 -8.75
CA GLU A 285 14.24 -11.18 -7.66
C GLU A 285 14.05 -9.69 -7.35
N TYR A 286 12.79 -9.31 -7.15
CA TYR A 286 12.40 -7.95 -6.79
C TYR A 286 11.56 -7.94 -5.53
N THR A 287 11.66 -6.85 -4.77
CA THR A 287 10.80 -6.66 -3.60
C THR A 287 9.58 -5.81 -3.96
N LYS A 288 8.46 -6.03 -3.27
CA LYS A 288 7.27 -5.16 -3.41
C LYS A 288 7.62 -3.69 -3.15
N LYS A 289 8.56 -3.42 -2.24
CA LYS A 289 9.03 -2.08 -1.91
C LYS A 289 9.81 -1.42 -3.06
N SER A 290 10.69 -2.16 -3.74
CA SER A 290 11.46 -1.63 -4.87
C SER A 290 10.57 -1.31 -6.06
N ILE A 291 9.65 -2.21 -6.42
CA ILE A 291 8.69 -1.99 -7.52
C ILE A 291 7.76 -0.82 -7.21
N LYS A 292 7.18 -0.75 -6.00
CA LYS A 292 6.30 0.38 -5.62
C LYS A 292 7.00 1.74 -5.68
N LYS A 293 8.29 1.79 -5.35
CA LYS A 293 9.04 3.04 -5.27
C LYS A 293 9.58 3.50 -6.62
N MET A 294 10.05 2.57 -7.45
CA MET A 294 10.82 2.89 -8.66
C MET A 294 10.18 2.37 -9.95
N GLY A 295 9.10 1.59 -9.87
CA GLY A 295 8.46 1.00 -11.05
C GLY A 295 9.43 0.15 -11.86
N SER A 296 9.44 0.38 -13.18
CA SER A 296 10.40 -0.21 -14.12
C SER A 296 11.85 0.20 -13.84
N GLY A 297 12.10 1.35 -13.21
CA GLY A 297 13.44 1.76 -12.78
C GLY A 297 14.05 0.87 -11.68
N ALA A 298 13.27 -0.08 -11.14
CA ALA A 298 13.79 -1.11 -10.24
C ALA A 298 14.43 -2.29 -10.98
N LEU A 299 14.14 -2.48 -12.27
CA LEU A 299 14.57 -3.62 -13.07
C LEU A 299 16.09 -3.59 -13.28
N LYS A 300 16.72 -4.76 -13.33
CA LYS A 300 18.19 -4.89 -13.37
C LYS A 300 18.65 -5.84 -14.46
N GLY A 301 19.83 -5.56 -15.01
CA GLY A 301 20.49 -6.41 -15.99
C GLY A 301 19.57 -6.71 -17.19
N VAL A 302 19.45 -8.00 -17.52
CA VAL A 302 18.63 -8.49 -18.64
C VAL A 302 17.17 -8.05 -18.56
N ASP A 303 16.60 -7.95 -17.36
CA ASP A 303 15.20 -7.55 -17.18
C ASP A 303 14.98 -6.10 -17.59
N SER A 304 15.93 -5.22 -17.26
CA SER A 304 15.90 -3.81 -17.65
C SER A 304 16.05 -3.67 -19.16
N ALA A 305 17.03 -4.36 -19.74
CA ALA A 305 17.29 -4.31 -21.18
C ALA A 305 16.10 -4.80 -22.01
N ARG A 306 15.47 -5.92 -21.62
CA ARG A 306 14.28 -6.45 -22.30
C ARG A 306 13.07 -5.53 -22.14
N PHE A 307 12.87 -4.95 -20.96
CA PHE A 307 11.78 -3.99 -20.72
C PHE A 307 11.95 -2.72 -21.55
N GLN A 308 13.16 -2.16 -21.61
CA GLN A 308 13.46 -0.97 -22.42
C GLN A 308 13.24 -1.22 -23.91
N ALA A 309 13.73 -2.35 -24.42
CA ALA A 309 13.47 -2.72 -25.81
C ALA A 309 11.96 -2.76 -26.11
N LEU A 310 11.17 -3.38 -25.22
CA LEU A 310 9.70 -3.39 -25.32
C LEU A 310 9.09 -1.98 -25.26
N GLU A 311 9.57 -1.12 -24.37
CA GLU A 311 9.05 0.25 -24.22
C GLU A 311 9.37 1.12 -25.43
N GLU A 312 10.60 1.05 -25.96
CA GLU A 312 11.05 1.75 -27.17
C GLU A 312 10.27 1.28 -28.41
N ALA A 313 10.15 -0.05 -28.61
CA ALA A 313 9.35 -0.61 -29.69
C ALA A 313 7.88 -0.15 -29.59
N ASN A 314 7.30 -0.24 -28.39
CA ASN A 314 5.95 0.24 -28.16
C ASN A 314 5.80 1.76 -28.33
N ALA A 315 6.88 2.55 -28.21
CA ALA A 315 6.85 3.99 -28.45
C ALA A 315 6.63 4.32 -29.94
N VAL A 316 7.21 3.52 -30.84
CA VAL A 316 7.22 3.77 -32.30
C VAL A 316 6.10 3.07 -33.07
N VAL A 317 5.42 2.06 -32.50
CA VAL A 317 4.26 1.42 -33.17
C VAL A 317 3.07 2.38 -33.35
N PRO A 318 2.24 2.16 -34.40
CA PRO A 318 0.99 2.90 -34.61
C PRO A 318 0.07 2.90 -33.38
N ALA A 319 -0.76 3.94 -33.23
CA ALA A 319 -1.60 4.15 -32.06
C ALA A 319 -2.58 2.98 -31.79
N ASP A 320 -3.09 2.34 -32.84
CA ASP A 320 -3.98 1.17 -32.78
C ASP A 320 -3.25 -0.13 -32.42
N LYS A 321 -1.92 -0.14 -32.52
CA LYS A 321 -1.03 -1.25 -32.19
C LYS A 321 -0.28 -1.06 -30.87
N LYS A 322 -0.45 0.08 -30.20
CA LYS A 322 0.10 0.36 -28.87
C LYS A 322 -0.29 -0.75 -27.90
N MET A 323 0.68 -1.22 -27.14
CA MET A 323 0.53 -2.16 -26.04
C MET A 323 0.36 -1.42 -24.73
N ARG A 324 -0.47 -1.99 -23.85
CA ARG A 324 -0.52 -1.59 -22.44
C ARG A 324 0.32 -2.56 -21.62
N ILE A 325 1.28 -2.02 -20.89
CA ILE A 325 2.32 -2.78 -20.19
C ILE A 325 2.14 -2.62 -18.68
N PHE A 326 2.29 -3.72 -17.95
CA PHE A 326 2.17 -3.79 -16.50
C PHE A 326 3.32 -4.58 -15.90
N ILE A 327 3.63 -4.31 -14.63
CA ILE A 327 4.47 -5.17 -13.80
C ILE A 327 3.55 -6.02 -12.93
N ALA A 328 3.72 -7.33 -12.96
CA ALA A 328 2.91 -8.28 -12.22
C ALA A 328 3.79 -9.08 -11.25
N LYS A 329 3.37 -9.20 -9.99
CA LYS A 329 3.91 -10.20 -9.07
C LYS A 329 3.05 -11.45 -9.14
N LEU A 330 3.62 -12.52 -9.65
CA LEU A 330 3.02 -13.84 -9.73
C LEU A 330 3.30 -14.58 -8.43
N SER A 331 2.28 -15.17 -7.82
CA SER A 331 2.41 -15.97 -6.61
C SER A 331 1.53 -17.22 -6.69
N HIS A 332 2.13 -18.39 -6.53
CA HIS A 332 1.46 -19.68 -6.44
C HIS A 332 1.68 -20.25 -5.05
N LYS A 333 0.62 -20.67 -4.36
CA LYS A 333 0.65 -21.19 -2.99
C LYS A 333 0.05 -22.59 -2.98
N ILE A 334 0.74 -23.53 -2.34
CA ILE A 334 0.28 -24.88 -2.06
C ILE A 334 0.30 -25.06 -0.54
N ILE A 335 -0.80 -25.51 0.04
CA ILE A 335 -0.92 -25.89 1.45
C ILE A 335 -1.21 -27.38 1.51
N SER A 336 -0.39 -28.11 2.25
CA SER A 336 -0.61 -29.52 2.57
C SER A 336 -0.74 -29.73 4.07
N ILE A 337 -1.53 -30.71 4.49
CA ILE A 337 -1.62 -31.18 5.88
C ILE A 337 -1.11 -32.62 5.99
N LEU A 338 -0.58 -33.00 7.14
CA LEU A 338 -0.16 -34.39 7.37
C LEU A 338 -1.37 -35.25 7.77
N GLY A 339 -1.69 -36.28 7.00
CA GLY A 339 -2.88 -37.11 7.23
C GLY A 339 -2.87 -37.91 8.54
N LEU A 340 -3.99 -37.93 9.26
CA LEU A 340 -4.21 -38.73 10.48
C LEU A 340 -4.85 -40.09 10.12
N ALA A 341 -4.08 -41.04 9.58
CA ALA A 341 -4.18 -42.51 9.76
C ALA A 341 -3.58 -43.32 8.58
N LEU A 342 -2.80 -44.34 8.93
CA LEU A 342 -2.34 -45.53 8.16
C LEU A 342 -1.57 -45.36 6.84
N VAL A 343 -1.64 -44.22 6.15
CA VAL A 343 -0.82 -43.91 4.96
C VAL A 343 -0.07 -42.61 5.24
N GLY A 344 1.14 -42.70 5.79
CA GLY A 344 1.95 -41.53 6.12
C GLY A 344 2.27 -40.72 4.87
N GLY A 345 1.81 -39.48 4.79
CA GLY A 345 2.07 -38.58 3.66
C GLY A 345 1.43 -37.21 3.85
N TRP A 346 2.01 -36.20 3.21
CA TRP A 346 1.43 -34.86 3.11
C TRP A 346 0.32 -34.88 2.06
N GLN A 347 -0.86 -34.35 2.38
CA GLN A 347 -2.00 -34.23 1.48
C GLN A 347 -2.28 -32.76 1.19
N GLU A 348 -2.35 -32.40 -0.09
CA GLU A 348 -2.74 -31.05 -0.51
C GLU A 348 -4.19 -30.74 -0.13
N VAL A 349 -4.41 -29.56 0.45
CA VAL A 349 -5.74 -29.07 0.87
C VAL A 349 -6.12 -27.74 0.25
N GLU A 350 -5.14 -26.94 -0.17
CA GLU A 350 -5.38 -25.68 -0.89
C GLU A 350 -4.27 -25.47 -1.91
N ARG A 351 -4.66 -25.12 -3.14
CA ARG A 351 -3.77 -24.58 -4.14
C ARG A 351 -4.38 -23.32 -4.72
N SER A 352 -3.67 -22.21 -4.64
CA SER A 352 -4.17 -20.91 -5.10
C SER A 352 -3.12 -20.08 -5.80
N GLN A 353 -3.58 -19.25 -6.73
CA GLN A 353 -2.73 -18.35 -7.51
C GLN A 353 -3.16 -16.90 -7.29
N THR A 354 -2.20 -15.99 -7.32
CA THR A 354 -2.46 -14.56 -7.17
C THR A 354 -1.55 -13.77 -8.09
N ILE A 355 -2.15 -12.83 -8.83
CA ILE A 355 -1.43 -11.84 -9.62
C ILE A 355 -1.63 -10.48 -8.94
N HIS A 356 -0.54 -9.89 -8.44
CA HIS A 356 -0.55 -8.52 -7.92
C HIS A 356 -0.07 -7.55 -9.00
N TRP A 357 -0.90 -6.59 -9.38
CA TRP A 357 -0.68 -5.71 -10.52
C TRP A 357 -0.10 -4.37 -10.10
N TYR A 358 0.87 -3.89 -10.88
CA TYR A 358 1.46 -2.57 -10.77
C TYR A 358 1.51 -1.93 -12.16
N SER A 359 1.33 -0.61 -12.21
CA SER A 359 1.71 0.15 -13.41
C SER A 359 3.24 0.16 -13.58
N VAL A 360 3.72 0.51 -14.77
CA VAL A 360 5.16 0.68 -15.05
C VAL A 360 5.84 1.72 -14.16
N SER A 361 5.10 2.70 -13.61
CA SER A 361 5.64 3.68 -12.66
C SER A 361 5.66 3.18 -11.20
N GLY A 362 5.13 1.98 -10.93
CA GLY A 362 5.07 1.39 -9.60
C GLY A 362 3.79 1.63 -8.82
N LYS A 363 2.80 2.36 -9.38
CA LYS A 363 1.46 2.49 -8.77
C LYS A 363 0.85 1.11 -8.54
N ASP A 364 0.46 0.82 -7.29
CA ASP A 364 -0.24 -0.40 -6.89
C ASP A 364 -1.68 -0.36 -7.43
N LEU A 365 -2.05 -1.36 -8.23
CA LEU A 365 -3.37 -1.46 -8.85
C LEU A 365 -4.28 -2.45 -8.10
N GLY A 366 -3.72 -3.30 -7.23
CA GLY A 366 -4.44 -4.36 -6.52
C GLY A 366 -4.04 -5.75 -7.00
N SER A 367 -4.82 -6.76 -6.61
CA SER A 367 -4.53 -8.17 -6.93
C SER A 367 -5.77 -8.92 -7.38
N SER A 368 -5.59 -9.88 -8.27
CA SER A 368 -6.55 -10.93 -8.59
C SER A 368 -6.08 -12.25 -7.98
N LYS A 369 -7.00 -12.99 -7.35
CA LYS A 369 -6.74 -14.32 -6.79
C LYS A 369 -7.65 -15.33 -7.48
N ASP A 370 -7.09 -16.50 -7.77
CA ASP A 370 -7.86 -17.69 -8.13
C ASP A 370 -7.71 -18.74 -7.03
N LYS A 371 -8.84 -19.34 -6.64
CA LYS A 371 -8.89 -20.41 -5.63
C LYS A 371 -8.92 -21.80 -6.27
N ASP A 372 -9.33 -21.92 -7.54
CA ASP A 372 -9.40 -23.18 -8.26
C ASP A 372 -8.65 -23.05 -9.59
N LEU A 373 -7.62 -23.88 -9.84
CA LEU A 373 -6.79 -23.85 -11.06
C LEU A 373 -7.56 -24.00 -12.39
N THR A 374 -8.87 -24.22 -12.34
CA THR A 374 -9.73 -24.50 -13.49
C THR A 374 -10.25 -23.23 -14.17
N THR A 375 -10.11 -22.05 -13.55
CA THR A 375 -10.55 -20.79 -14.14
C THR A 375 -9.44 -20.12 -14.96
N SER A 376 -9.70 -19.91 -16.26
CA SER A 376 -8.77 -19.28 -17.23
C SER A 376 -8.37 -17.82 -16.94
N ALA A 377 -8.84 -17.24 -15.82
CA ALA A 377 -8.64 -15.84 -15.46
C ALA A 377 -7.18 -15.52 -15.12
N THR A 378 -6.40 -16.48 -14.60
CA THR A 378 -4.97 -16.27 -14.28
C THR A 378 -4.02 -16.88 -15.29
N ASN A 379 -4.51 -17.52 -16.36
CA ASN A 379 -3.64 -18.10 -17.37
C ASN A 379 -2.91 -16.99 -18.15
N LEU A 380 -1.59 -17.10 -18.21
CA LEU A 380 -0.72 -16.15 -18.89
C LEU A 380 0.06 -16.86 -19.98
N ASN A 381 0.18 -16.21 -21.14
CA ASN A 381 1.02 -16.69 -22.23
C ASN A 381 2.47 -16.26 -21.99
N PHE A 382 3.34 -17.15 -21.53
CA PHE A 382 4.69 -16.78 -21.12
C PHE A 382 5.68 -16.73 -22.28
N LEU A 383 6.37 -15.60 -22.43
CA LEU A 383 7.58 -15.55 -23.25
C LEU A 383 8.71 -16.31 -22.53
N ASN A 384 9.58 -16.95 -23.31
CA ASN A 384 10.71 -17.72 -22.81
C ASN A 384 12.02 -17.42 -23.57
N PRO A 385 12.49 -16.15 -23.58
CA PRO A 385 13.73 -15.78 -24.26
C PRO A 385 14.97 -16.47 -23.68
N GLY A 386 14.92 -16.94 -22.42
CA GLY A 386 16.01 -17.68 -21.79
C GLY A 386 16.09 -19.16 -22.17
N GLN A 387 15.09 -19.70 -22.89
CA GLN A 387 14.97 -21.13 -23.21
C GLN A 387 15.04 -22.03 -21.96
N ASP A 388 14.53 -21.53 -20.83
CA ASP A 388 14.53 -22.27 -19.57
C ASP A 388 13.45 -23.36 -19.60
N THR A 389 13.72 -24.53 -19.01
CA THR A 389 12.72 -25.60 -18.84
C THR A 389 11.69 -25.24 -17.76
N TYR A 390 10.52 -25.88 -17.75
CA TYR A 390 9.50 -25.61 -16.71
C TYR A 390 10.04 -25.67 -15.28
N THR A 391 10.92 -26.63 -14.97
CA THR A 391 11.60 -26.72 -13.67
C THR A 391 12.45 -25.49 -13.37
N GLN A 392 13.34 -25.12 -14.30
CA GLN A 392 14.25 -23.97 -14.14
C GLN A 392 13.49 -22.65 -13.93
N LEU A 393 12.27 -22.58 -14.44
CA LEU A 393 11.41 -21.41 -14.36
C LEU A 393 10.79 -21.16 -12.99
N TRP A 394 10.67 -22.18 -12.14
CA TRP A 394 9.98 -22.05 -10.86
C TRP A 394 10.82 -22.49 -9.67
N GLU A 395 11.75 -23.43 -9.83
CA GLU A 395 12.54 -24.03 -8.76
C GLU A 395 13.27 -22.99 -7.90
N ALA A 396 14.00 -22.07 -8.55
CA ALA A 396 14.75 -21.03 -7.87
C ALA A 396 13.88 -20.02 -7.09
N TYR A 397 12.56 -20.00 -7.33
CA TYR A 397 11.62 -19.03 -6.76
C TYR A 397 10.63 -19.66 -5.76
N GLY A 398 10.84 -20.93 -5.40
CA GLY A 398 10.06 -21.68 -4.43
C GLY A 398 10.61 -21.56 -3.01
N THR A 399 9.70 -21.45 -2.04
CA THR A 399 10.03 -21.55 -0.61
C THR A 399 9.01 -22.45 0.07
N SER A 400 9.47 -23.42 0.85
CA SER A 400 8.59 -24.32 1.62
C SER A 400 8.86 -24.17 3.11
N LYS A 401 7.79 -24.05 3.90
CA LYS A 401 7.85 -23.99 5.37
C LYS A 401 6.90 -25.02 5.96
N GLU A 402 7.44 -25.85 6.83
CA GLU A 402 6.65 -26.78 7.65
C GLU A 402 6.42 -26.16 9.02
N GLU A 403 5.15 -26.01 9.40
CA GLU A 403 4.75 -25.53 10.71
C GLU A 403 4.40 -26.74 11.59
N PRO A 404 5.04 -26.87 12.77
CA PRO A 404 4.76 -27.96 13.68
C PRO A 404 3.36 -27.82 14.29
N TYR A 405 2.91 -28.89 14.92
CA TYR A 405 1.59 -29.01 15.55
C TYR A 405 1.18 -27.81 16.42
N THR A 406 0.13 -27.08 16.03
CA THR A 406 -0.44 -25.94 16.79
C THR A 406 -1.87 -26.23 17.25
N GLY A 407 -2.04 -27.13 18.22
CA GLY A 407 -3.33 -27.31 18.91
C GLY A 407 -4.23 -28.40 18.32
N ASN A 408 -5.39 -28.06 17.76
CA ASN A 408 -6.30 -29.06 17.15
C ASN A 408 -6.02 -29.27 15.65
N GLU A 409 -5.17 -28.42 15.06
CA GLU A 409 -4.73 -28.52 13.67
C GLU A 409 -3.40 -29.29 13.61
N GLY A 410 -3.33 -30.30 12.74
CA GLY A 410 -2.11 -31.08 12.51
C GLY A 410 -0.99 -30.26 11.88
N PRO A 411 0.21 -30.84 11.68
CA PRO A 411 1.30 -30.16 10.98
C PRO A 411 0.84 -29.68 9.60
N THR A 412 1.20 -28.45 9.25
CA THR A 412 0.91 -27.87 7.94
C THR A 412 2.20 -27.58 7.19
N ARG A 413 2.16 -27.73 5.86
CA ARG A 413 3.26 -27.45 4.96
C ARG A 413 2.79 -26.41 3.96
N ASN A 414 3.47 -25.26 3.96
CA ASN A 414 3.16 -24.13 3.09
C ASN A 414 4.29 -23.96 2.09
N THR A 415 4.05 -24.35 0.83
CA THR A 415 4.96 -24.05 -0.28
C THR A 415 4.47 -22.85 -1.07
N LYS A 416 5.38 -21.93 -1.40
CA LYS A 416 5.09 -20.71 -2.15
C LYS A 416 6.13 -20.44 -3.21
N TYR A 417 5.68 -20.33 -4.45
CA TYR A 417 6.47 -19.87 -5.60
C TYR A 417 6.11 -18.42 -5.91
N SER A 418 7.10 -17.53 -6.06
CA SER A 418 6.84 -16.11 -6.30
C SER A 418 7.90 -15.45 -7.16
N ARG A 419 7.48 -14.86 -8.29
CA ARG A 419 8.36 -14.11 -9.18
C ARG A 419 7.63 -12.93 -9.84
N TYR A 420 8.38 -12.01 -10.43
CA TYR A 420 7.80 -10.89 -11.17
C TYR A 420 7.80 -11.17 -12.68
N ALA A 421 6.87 -10.54 -13.38
CA ALA A 421 6.75 -10.57 -14.84
C ALA A 421 6.30 -9.21 -15.36
N ILE A 422 6.63 -8.91 -16.61
CA ILE A 422 6.04 -7.86 -17.42
C ILE A 422 4.88 -8.46 -18.18
N VAL A 423 3.67 -7.94 -18.00
CA VAL A 423 2.49 -8.39 -18.73
C VAL A 423 2.09 -7.32 -19.73
N ALA A 424 1.87 -7.69 -20.98
CA ALA A 424 1.49 -6.77 -22.04
C ALA A 424 0.39 -7.34 -22.92
N TRP A 425 -0.52 -6.46 -23.34
CA TRP A 425 -1.55 -6.75 -24.32
C TRP A 425 -1.91 -5.50 -25.14
N PRO A 426 -2.56 -5.63 -26.31
CA PRO A 426 -2.98 -4.50 -27.09
C PRO A 426 -3.88 -3.54 -26.30
N ALA A 427 -3.62 -2.23 -26.40
CA ALA A 427 -4.37 -1.20 -25.68
C ALA A 427 -5.85 -1.18 -26.06
N SER A 428 -6.18 -1.52 -27.31
CA SER A 428 -7.55 -1.70 -27.78
C SER A 428 -8.31 -2.77 -26.97
N GLN A 429 -7.64 -3.84 -26.53
CA GLN A 429 -8.20 -4.91 -25.70
C GLN A 429 -8.13 -4.69 -24.20
N HIS A 430 -7.63 -3.54 -23.75
CA HIS A 430 -7.35 -3.36 -22.32
C HIS A 430 -8.55 -3.71 -21.43
N THR A 431 -9.75 -3.29 -21.81
CA THR A 431 -10.98 -3.56 -21.06
C THR A 431 -11.28 -5.05 -20.94
N ALA A 432 -11.23 -5.80 -22.06
CA ALA A 432 -11.50 -7.24 -22.06
C ALA A 432 -10.47 -8.00 -21.22
N ASN A 433 -9.18 -7.68 -21.39
CA ASN A 433 -8.12 -8.32 -20.63
C ASN A 433 -8.11 -7.92 -19.14
N ALA A 434 -8.47 -6.69 -18.79
CA ALA A 434 -8.63 -6.27 -17.40
C ALA A 434 -9.78 -7.02 -16.72
N LEU A 435 -10.94 -7.16 -17.38
CA LEU A 435 -12.07 -7.94 -16.87
C LEU A 435 -11.73 -9.43 -16.68
N LYS A 436 -10.90 -9.98 -17.59
CA LYS A 436 -10.44 -11.37 -17.53
C LYS A 436 -9.39 -11.60 -16.45
N HIS A 437 -8.35 -10.78 -16.38
CA HIS A 437 -7.13 -11.07 -15.61
C HIS A 437 -6.97 -10.25 -14.32
N MET A 438 -7.57 -9.06 -14.24
CA MET A 438 -7.44 -8.14 -13.10
C MET A 438 -8.64 -8.25 -12.15
N SER A 439 -8.75 -7.36 -11.17
CA SER A 439 -9.94 -7.27 -10.33
C SER A 439 -11.12 -6.69 -11.11
N LEU A 440 -12.36 -6.97 -10.67
CA LEU A 440 -13.57 -6.46 -11.33
C LEU A 440 -13.59 -4.91 -11.33
N GLU A 441 -13.09 -4.27 -10.28
CA GLU A 441 -12.96 -2.82 -10.17
C GLU A 441 -12.08 -2.26 -11.28
N LEU A 442 -10.89 -2.83 -11.48
CA LEU A 442 -9.97 -2.40 -12.53
C LEU A 442 -10.55 -2.64 -13.92
N GLY A 443 -11.31 -3.73 -14.11
CA GLY A 443 -12.02 -3.99 -15.36
C GLY A 443 -13.07 -2.92 -15.70
N VAL A 444 -13.84 -2.48 -14.70
CA VAL A 444 -14.82 -1.37 -14.89
C VAL A 444 -14.12 -0.04 -15.08
N GLU A 445 -13.04 0.24 -14.35
CA GLU A 445 -12.23 1.46 -14.54
C GLU A 445 -11.57 1.51 -15.92
N ALA A 446 -11.14 0.38 -16.47
CA ALA A 446 -10.66 0.30 -17.85
C ALA A 446 -11.76 0.57 -18.89
N LEU A 447 -13.03 0.36 -18.54
CA LEU A 447 -14.17 0.74 -19.38
C LEU A 447 -14.51 2.23 -19.22
N MET A 448 -14.35 2.79 -18.02
CA MET A 448 -14.52 4.23 -17.75
C MET A 448 -13.65 5.11 -18.66
N GLU A 449 -12.43 4.67 -18.99
CA GLU A 449 -11.54 5.39 -19.92
C GLU A 449 -12.09 5.49 -21.35
N LYS A 450 -13.09 4.66 -21.71
CA LYS A 450 -13.70 4.57 -23.05
C LYS A 450 -15.14 5.11 -23.11
N ARG A 451 -15.58 5.88 -22.11
CA ARG A 451 -16.95 6.43 -22.07
C ARG A 451 -17.29 7.23 -23.34
N PRO A 452 -18.53 7.12 -23.86
CA PRO A 452 -19.65 6.32 -23.35
C PRO A 452 -19.54 4.82 -23.71
N ALA A 453 -20.01 3.95 -22.81
CA ALA A 453 -20.09 2.51 -23.06
C ALA A 453 -21.50 2.11 -23.53
N ASP A 454 -21.60 1.16 -24.46
CA ASP A 454 -22.90 0.67 -24.93
C ASP A 454 -23.55 -0.34 -23.97
N LYS A 455 -24.86 -0.54 -24.16
CA LYS A 455 -25.70 -1.42 -23.33
C LYS A 455 -25.25 -2.89 -23.35
N ALA A 456 -24.73 -3.40 -24.47
CA ALA A 456 -24.28 -4.78 -24.58
C ALA A 456 -22.97 -5.00 -23.82
N THR A 457 -22.06 -4.03 -23.90
CA THR A 457 -20.81 -4.01 -23.14
C THR A 457 -21.07 -4.02 -21.64
N LEU A 458 -21.98 -3.19 -21.13
CA LEU A 458 -22.31 -3.19 -19.69
C LEU A 458 -22.97 -4.48 -19.23
N ARG A 459 -23.83 -5.10 -20.06
CA ARG A 459 -24.40 -6.43 -19.75
C ARG A 459 -23.34 -7.51 -19.68
N ASN A 460 -22.37 -7.50 -20.60
CA ASN A 460 -21.26 -8.46 -20.58
C ASN A 460 -20.40 -8.31 -19.32
N VAL A 461 -20.13 -7.08 -18.87
CA VAL A 461 -19.43 -6.84 -17.59
C VAL A 461 -20.18 -7.48 -16.42
N LEU A 462 -21.50 -7.33 -16.34
CA LEU A 462 -22.29 -7.96 -15.27
C LEU A 462 -22.32 -9.49 -15.38
N GLN A 463 -22.31 -10.06 -16.58
CA GLN A 463 -22.21 -11.51 -16.76
C GLN A 463 -20.86 -12.05 -16.26
N ILE A 464 -19.76 -11.36 -16.59
CA ILE A 464 -18.43 -11.70 -16.08
C ILE A 464 -18.39 -11.57 -14.56
N ALA A 465 -18.93 -10.48 -14.02
CA ALA A 465 -19.04 -10.28 -12.57
C ALA A 465 -19.83 -11.41 -11.91
N ASP A 466 -20.95 -11.83 -12.49
CA ASP A 466 -21.77 -12.92 -11.96
C ASP A 466 -20.99 -14.24 -11.91
N SER A 467 -20.27 -14.59 -12.97
CA SER A 467 -19.43 -15.80 -12.98
C SER A 467 -18.34 -15.77 -11.91
N ARG A 468 -17.70 -14.62 -11.69
CA ARG A 468 -16.56 -14.49 -10.78
C ARG A 468 -16.98 -14.42 -9.32
N LEU A 469 -18.10 -13.77 -9.04
CA LEU A 469 -18.65 -13.66 -7.69
C LEU A 469 -19.17 -15.02 -7.21
N ASN A 470 -19.82 -15.81 -8.09
CA ASN A 470 -20.38 -17.12 -7.73
C ASN A 470 -19.33 -18.23 -7.47
N CYS A 471 -18.06 -18.06 -7.87
CA CYS A 471 -16.99 -19.04 -7.58
C CYS A 471 -16.47 -18.97 -6.14
N GLU A 472 -16.78 -17.92 -5.38
CA GLU A 472 -16.43 -17.85 -3.97
C GLU A 472 -17.53 -18.54 -3.15
N ASN A 473 -17.25 -19.74 -2.62
CA ASN A 473 -18.17 -20.64 -1.85
C ASN A 473 -18.84 -20.06 -0.58
N TRP A 474 -18.97 -18.73 -0.47
CA TRP A 474 -19.79 -18.05 0.52
C TRP A 474 -20.93 -17.36 -0.23
N SER A 475 -22.16 -17.81 -0.01
CA SER A 475 -23.36 -17.24 -0.63
C SER A 475 -23.38 -15.71 -0.51
N GLY A 476 -23.25 -14.99 -1.63
CA GLY A 476 -23.59 -13.57 -1.72
C GLY A 476 -22.45 -12.56 -1.80
N SER A 477 -21.37 -12.84 -2.55
CA SER A 477 -20.36 -11.83 -2.89
C SER A 477 -20.99 -10.74 -3.78
N LYS A 478 -21.30 -9.60 -3.16
CA LYS A 478 -21.75 -8.37 -3.83
C LYS A 478 -20.54 -7.61 -4.40
N ALA A 479 -20.77 -6.67 -5.31
CA ALA A 479 -19.71 -5.82 -5.83
C ALA A 479 -19.16 -4.87 -4.75
N SER A 480 -17.87 -4.50 -4.85
CA SER A 480 -17.27 -3.52 -3.94
C SER A 480 -17.83 -2.11 -4.15
N VAL A 481 -17.66 -1.23 -3.16
CA VAL A 481 -18.05 0.20 -3.27
C VAL A 481 -17.35 0.87 -4.46
N ARG A 482 -16.07 0.55 -4.70
CA ARG A 482 -15.29 1.08 -5.82
C ARG A 482 -15.84 0.63 -7.17
N PHE A 483 -16.25 -0.63 -7.30
CA PHE A 483 -16.95 -1.13 -8.49
C PHE A 483 -18.26 -0.37 -8.68
N CYS A 484 -19.08 -0.28 -7.62
CA CYS A 484 -20.39 0.36 -7.69
C CYS A 484 -20.30 1.82 -8.13
N ARG A 485 -19.30 2.56 -7.64
CA ARG A 485 -19.07 3.96 -7.99
C ARG A 485 -18.84 4.14 -9.48
N SER A 486 -17.93 3.35 -10.04
CA SER A 486 -17.57 3.41 -11.46
C SER A 486 -18.69 2.88 -12.36
N PHE A 487 -19.35 1.79 -11.94
CA PHE A 487 -20.42 1.19 -12.74
C PHE A 487 -21.70 2.05 -12.77
N CYS A 488 -22.08 2.70 -11.66
CA CYS A 488 -23.18 3.66 -11.64
C CYS A 488 -22.92 4.85 -12.57
N GLU A 489 -21.68 5.33 -12.66
CA GLU A 489 -21.30 6.39 -13.59
C GLU A 489 -21.50 5.95 -15.05
N LEU A 490 -21.20 4.69 -15.40
CA LEU A 490 -21.47 4.12 -16.73
C LEU A 490 -22.97 3.93 -17.00
N LEU A 491 -23.75 3.57 -15.99
CA LEU A 491 -25.20 3.42 -16.12
C LEU A 491 -25.87 4.74 -16.52
N LEU A 492 -25.33 5.89 -16.10
CA LEU A 492 -25.83 7.21 -16.48
C LEU A 492 -25.66 7.54 -17.98
N ASP A 493 -24.77 6.84 -18.69
CA ASP A 493 -24.57 7.04 -20.14
C ASP A 493 -25.61 6.33 -21.00
N ILE A 494 -26.44 5.46 -20.39
CA ILE A 494 -27.38 4.63 -21.12
C ILE A 494 -28.80 4.77 -20.56
N ASP A 495 -29.78 4.80 -21.45
CA ASP A 495 -31.19 4.76 -21.08
C ASP A 495 -31.68 3.30 -21.01
N ASP A 496 -31.27 2.55 -19.98
CA ASP A 496 -31.63 1.13 -19.76
C ASP A 496 -32.01 0.84 -18.31
N VAL A 497 -33.25 1.18 -17.98
CA VAL A 497 -33.86 1.01 -16.66
C VAL A 497 -33.76 -0.42 -16.13
N GLU A 498 -33.93 -1.43 -16.99
CA GLU A 498 -33.88 -2.84 -16.59
C GLU A 498 -32.45 -3.25 -16.18
N LEU A 499 -31.43 -2.73 -16.86
CA LEU A 499 -30.04 -2.96 -16.47
C LEU A 499 -29.69 -2.27 -15.14
N VAL A 500 -30.25 -1.06 -14.90
CA VAL A 500 -30.10 -0.35 -13.61
C VAL A 500 -30.72 -1.17 -12.47
N LYS A 501 -31.95 -1.67 -12.64
CA LYS A 501 -32.61 -2.55 -11.66
C LYS A 501 -31.83 -3.84 -11.42
N LEU A 502 -31.34 -4.47 -12.48
CA LEU A 502 -30.53 -5.68 -12.39
C LEU A 502 -29.26 -5.43 -11.57
N PHE A 503 -28.57 -4.31 -11.82
CA PHE A 503 -27.38 -3.95 -11.08
C PHE A 503 -27.66 -3.77 -9.58
N PHE A 504 -28.64 -2.94 -9.21
CA PHE A 504 -28.93 -2.65 -7.81
C PHE A 504 -29.50 -3.86 -7.04
N SER A 505 -30.32 -4.68 -7.67
CA SER A 505 -30.90 -5.87 -7.03
C SER A 505 -29.87 -7.00 -6.83
N LYS A 506 -29.08 -7.31 -7.87
CA LYS A 506 -28.22 -8.49 -7.87
C LYS A 506 -26.79 -8.17 -7.42
N PHE A 507 -26.19 -7.08 -7.88
CA PHE A 507 -24.76 -6.83 -7.73
C PHE A 507 -24.42 -5.80 -6.64
N CYS A 508 -25.20 -4.73 -6.50
CA CYS A 508 -24.94 -3.70 -5.50
C CYS A 508 -25.15 -4.26 -4.07
N PRO A 509 -24.22 -4.02 -3.13
CA PRO A 509 -24.42 -4.39 -1.74
C PRO A 509 -25.38 -3.41 -1.04
N ARG A 510 -25.85 -3.80 0.14
CA ARG A 510 -26.45 -2.85 1.08
C ARG A 510 -25.37 -1.90 1.56
N LEU A 511 -25.66 -0.61 1.62
CA LEU A 511 -24.62 0.43 1.67
C LEU A 511 -24.28 0.90 3.08
N GLY A 512 -25.09 0.56 4.09
CA GLY A 512 -24.81 0.95 5.47
C GLY A 512 -23.47 0.41 5.98
N GLU A 513 -22.69 1.28 6.62
CA GLU A 513 -21.42 1.00 7.31
C GLU A 513 -20.27 0.46 6.42
N LEU A 514 -20.48 0.37 5.11
CA LEU A 514 -19.43 -0.02 4.18
C LEU A 514 -18.32 1.02 4.08
N TYR A 515 -17.06 0.57 4.11
CA TYR A 515 -15.91 1.44 3.90
C TYR A 515 -16.05 2.26 2.59
N GLU A 516 -15.78 3.57 2.68
CA GLU A 516 -15.95 4.56 1.59
C GLU A 516 -17.37 4.70 1.01
N ASN A 517 -18.43 4.20 1.64
CA ASN A 517 -19.80 4.28 1.10
C ASN A 517 -20.27 5.70 0.70
N THR A 518 -19.85 6.74 1.42
CA THR A 518 -20.19 8.15 1.12
C THR A 518 -19.76 8.58 -0.29
N THR A 519 -18.76 7.95 -0.87
CA THR A 519 -18.30 8.23 -2.23
C THR A 519 -19.34 7.91 -3.32
N LEU A 520 -20.36 7.11 -2.99
CA LEU A 520 -21.48 6.79 -3.88
C LEU A 520 -22.57 7.87 -3.90
N ILE A 521 -22.62 8.78 -2.91
CA ILE A 521 -23.70 9.76 -2.78
C ILE A 521 -23.88 10.60 -4.06
N PRO A 522 -22.82 11.18 -4.66
CA PRO A 522 -22.99 12.02 -5.85
C PRO A 522 -23.59 11.26 -7.03
N VAL A 523 -23.13 10.02 -7.27
CA VAL A 523 -23.61 9.22 -8.41
C VAL A 523 -25.01 8.66 -8.16
N LEU A 524 -25.35 8.26 -6.92
CA LEU A 524 -26.70 7.82 -6.56
C LEU A 524 -27.73 8.95 -6.71
N THR A 525 -27.36 10.17 -6.33
CA THR A 525 -28.20 11.36 -6.52
C THR A 525 -28.50 11.58 -7.99
N LYS A 526 -27.48 11.46 -8.86
CA LYS A 526 -27.67 11.54 -10.33
C LYS A 526 -28.52 10.39 -10.87
N ILE A 527 -28.36 9.17 -10.37
CA ILE A 527 -29.16 8.02 -10.79
C ILE A 527 -30.64 8.28 -10.49
N VAL A 528 -30.97 8.78 -9.29
CA VAL A 528 -32.37 9.11 -8.91
C VAL A 528 -32.94 10.25 -9.75
N SER A 529 -32.13 11.24 -10.13
CA SER A 529 -32.60 12.35 -10.97
C SER A 529 -32.73 11.97 -12.45
N THR A 530 -31.95 10.97 -12.91
CA THR A 530 -31.93 10.52 -14.31
C THR A 530 -33.01 9.48 -14.58
N PHE A 531 -33.16 8.51 -13.68
CA PHE A 531 -34.12 7.41 -13.81
C PHE A 531 -35.33 7.66 -12.92
N GLY A 532 -36.55 7.48 -13.45
CA GLY A 532 -37.77 7.77 -12.69
C GLY A 532 -37.88 6.94 -11.40
N TRP A 533 -38.20 7.59 -10.28
CA TRP A 533 -38.33 6.91 -8.98
C TRP A 533 -39.32 5.75 -9.00
N GLY A 534 -40.42 5.86 -9.77
CA GLY A 534 -41.41 4.79 -9.92
C GLY A 534 -40.86 3.51 -10.56
N GLU A 535 -39.70 3.58 -11.22
CA GLU A 535 -39.07 2.42 -11.84
C GLU A 535 -38.00 1.82 -10.92
N ILE A 536 -37.10 2.63 -10.37
CA ILE A 536 -35.92 2.14 -9.64
C ILE A 536 -36.02 2.27 -8.11
N GLY A 537 -37.05 2.96 -7.59
CA GLY A 537 -37.18 3.32 -6.18
C GLY A 537 -37.11 2.12 -5.23
N ASP A 538 -37.83 1.04 -5.53
CA ASP A 538 -37.83 -0.17 -4.71
C ASP A 538 -36.43 -0.79 -4.57
N THR A 539 -35.64 -0.78 -5.65
CA THR A 539 -34.27 -1.31 -5.63
C THR A 539 -33.32 -0.42 -4.83
N LEU A 540 -33.51 0.90 -4.85
CA LEU A 540 -32.70 1.84 -4.07
C LEU A 540 -33.04 1.82 -2.57
N LEU A 541 -34.32 1.68 -2.23
CA LEU A 541 -34.75 1.52 -0.84
C LEU A 541 -34.17 0.24 -0.21
N ALA A 542 -34.04 -0.83 -0.98
CA ALA A 542 -33.46 -2.08 -0.52
C ALA A 542 -31.97 -1.97 -0.14
N ILE A 543 -31.21 -1.04 -0.76
CA ILE A 543 -29.77 -0.87 -0.51
C ILE A 543 -29.45 0.22 0.50
N LEU A 544 -30.14 1.36 0.49
CA LEU A 544 -29.82 2.52 1.35
C LEU A 544 -30.28 2.34 2.80
N GLY A 545 -31.39 1.62 3.01
CA GLY A 545 -31.98 1.45 4.34
C GLY A 545 -31.42 0.30 5.17
N ASN A 546 -30.40 -0.41 4.70
CA ASN A 546 -29.94 -1.65 5.34
C ASN A 546 -28.41 -1.68 5.49
N VAL A 547 -27.96 -2.44 6.48
CA VAL A 547 -26.54 -2.78 6.68
C VAL A 547 -26.21 -4.10 5.97
N THR A 548 -24.96 -4.24 5.55
CA THR A 548 -24.43 -5.48 4.97
C THR A 548 -23.62 -6.27 5.99
N SER A 549 -23.64 -7.59 5.90
CA SER A 549 -22.72 -8.47 6.63
C SER A 549 -21.46 -8.82 5.82
N VAL A 550 -21.31 -8.25 4.62
CA VAL A 550 -20.24 -8.54 3.65
C VAL A 550 -19.19 -7.42 3.72
N TYR A 551 -17.90 -7.77 3.64
CA TYR A 551 -16.77 -6.82 3.77
C TYR A 551 -16.63 -6.17 5.15
N GLN A 552 -16.70 -6.95 6.23
CA GLN A 552 -16.36 -6.46 7.57
C GLN A 552 -14.85 -6.16 7.66
N GLU A 553 -14.47 -4.94 7.29
CA GLU A 553 -13.14 -4.38 7.51
C GLU A 553 -13.09 -3.66 8.87
N ASP A 554 -11.90 -3.45 9.44
CA ASP A 554 -11.73 -2.74 10.72
C ASP A 554 -12.22 -1.26 10.66
N ASN A 555 -12.38 -0.70 9.45
CA ASN A 555 -12.81 0.68 9.21
C ASN A 555 -14.22 0.74 8.63
N PHE A 556 -15.20 1.08 9.46
CA PHE A 556 -16.60 1.25 9.06
C PHE A 556 -16.84 2.62 8.38
N GLY A 557 -17.69 2.65 7.35
CA GLY A 557 -18.19 3.88 6.73
C GLY A 557 -19.36 4.49 7.52
N VAL A 558 -20.10 5.42 6.88
CA VAL A 558 -21.26 6.04 7.55
C VAL A 558 -22.42 5.05 7.66
N THR A 559 -23.32 5.31 8.60
CA THR A 559 -24.44 4.40 8.88
C THR A 559 -25.48 4.41 7.75
N HIS A 560 -26.35 3.40 7.70
CA HIS A 560 -27.43 3.33 6.70
C HIS A 560 -28.40 4.53 6.80
N LEU A 561 -28.67 5.03 8.02
CA LEU A 561 -29.43 6.27 8.23
C LEU A 561 -28.71 7.48 7.65
N GLU A 562 -27.44 7.68 8.01
CA GLU A 562 -26.66 8.83 7.53
C GLU A 562 -26.49 8.79 6.01
N MET A 563 -26.21 7.62 5.43
CA MET A 563 -26.14 7.42 3.98
C MET A 563 -27.47 7.79 3.29
N THR A 564 -28.60 7.33 3.85
CA THR A 564 -29.94 7.65 3.32
C THR A 564 -30.20 9.14 3.37
N LEU A 565 -29.86 9.81 4.49
CA LEU A 565 -30.03 11.25 4.66
C LEU A 565 -29.17 12.08 3.71
N GLN A 566 -27.92 11.68 3.48
CA GLN A 566 -27.04 12.42 2.58
C GLN A 566 -27.45 12.26 1.11
N VAL A 567 -27.93 11.08 0.68
CA VAL A 567 -28.51 10.92 -0.67
C VAL A 567 -29.79 11.74 -0.79
N LEU A 568 -30.67 11.70 0.22
CA LEU A 568 -31.90 12.49 0.29
C LEU A 568 -31.63 14.00 0.15
N ASP A 569 -30.63 14.53 0.87
CA ASP A 569 -30.33 15.97 0.90
C ASP A 569 -29.83 16.49 -0.46
N GLY A 570 -29.25 15.62 -1.29
CA GLY A 570 -28.83 15.93 -2.66
C GLY A 570 -29.96 16.00 -3.68
N LEU A 571 -31.18 15.56 -3.33
CA LEU A 571 -32.31 15.49 -4.27
C LEU A 571 -33.19 16.74 -4.24
N GLU A 572 -33.74 17.05 -5.42
CA GLU A 572 -34.86 18.00 -5.57
C GLU A 572 -36.17 17.41 -5.03
N GLU A 573 -37.16 18.27 -4.74
CA GLU A 573 -38.46 17.83 -4.23
C GLU A 573 -39.19 16.96 -5.25
N GLY A 574 -39.60 15.76 -4.81
CA GLY A 574 -40.27 14.79 -5.66
C GLY A 574 -40.47 13.43 -4.97
N PRO A 575 -41.03 12.43 -5.68
CA PRO A 575 -41.36 11.13 -5.10
C PRO A 575 -40.17 10.42 -4.44
N GLY A 576 -38.97 10.54 -5.01
CA GLY A 576 -37.76 9.94 -4.45
C GLY A 576 -37.32 10.58 -3.14
N LYS A 577 -37.34 11.92 -3.08
CA LYS A 577 -37.06 12.66 -1.84
C LYS A 577 -38.06 12.30 -0.75
N GLN A 578 -39.36 12.23 -1.07
CA GLN A 578 -40.40 11.88 -0.12
C GLN A 578 -40.25 10.44 0.42
N ALA A 579 -39.96 9.47 -0.45
CA ALA A 579 -39.78 8.08 -0.05
C ALA A 579 -38.53 7.87 0.81
N LEU A 580 -37.40 8.50 0.46
CA LEU A 580 -36.17 8.44 1.25
C LEU A 580 -36.31 9.16 2.60
N LEU A 581 -37.07 10.26 2.66
CA LEU A 581 -37.36 10.95 3.92
C LEU A 581 -38.20 10.06 4.85
N LYS A 582 -39.21 9.39 4.31
CA LYS A 582 -40.01 8.42 5.07
C LYS A 582 -39.12 7.30 5.64
N LEU A 583 -38.28 6.70 4.78
CA LEU A 583 -37.32 5.67 5.22
C LEU A 583 -36.39 6.20 6.32
N ALA A 584 -35.82 7.39 6.17
CA ALA A 584 -34.92 7.98 7.16
C ALA A 584 -35.60 8.23 8.51
N VAL A 585 -36.85 8.70 8.51
CA VAL A 585 -37.65 8.87 9.74
C VAL A 585 -37.92 7.54 10.41
N ASP A 586 -38.35 6.52 9.66
CA ASP A 586 -38.64 5.19 10.20
C ASP A 586 -37.38 4.57 10.82
N LEU A 587 -36.22 4.73 10.18
CA LEU A 587 -34.93 4.28 10.70
C LEU A 587 -34.56 5.02 11.98
N ALA A 588 -34.66 6.36 12.00
CA ALA A 588 -34.33 7.16 13.17
C ALA A 588 -35.20 6.79 14.40
N VAL A 589 -36.49 6.54 14.19
CA VAL A 589 -37.41 6.08 15.25
C VAL A 589 -37.00 4.71 15.79
N LYS A 590 -36.73 3.73 14.91
CA LYS A 590 -36.29 2.39 15.32
C LYS A 590 -34.99 2.42 16.12
N ILE A 591 -34.01 3.19 15.64
CA ILE A 591 -32.72 3.34 16.32
C ILE A 591 -32.92 3.95 17.71
N ASP A 592 -33.73 4.99 17.84
CA ASP A 592 -34.00 5.65 19.12
C ASP A 592 -34.76 4.75 20.11
N GLN A 593 -35.58 3.83 19.60
CA GLN A 593 -36.29 2.82 20.41
C GLN A 593 -35.40 1.64 20.85
N GLY A 594 -34.14 1.60 20.40
CA GLY A 594 -33.24 0.49 20.67
C GLY A 594 -33.56 -0.77 19.86
N GLU A 595 -34.38 -0.66 18.81
CA GLU A 595 -34.65 -1.72 17.82
C GLU A 595 -33.51 -1.80 16.79
N SER A 596 -32.26 -1.76 17.25
CA SER A 596 -31.10 -1.90 16.39
C SER A 596 -30.86 -3.37 16.03
N ASP A 597 -30.55 -3.65 14.76
CA ASP A 597 -29.95 -4.92 14.38
C ASP A 597 -28.71 -5.16 15.25
N MET A 598 -28.58 -6.34 15.83
CA MET A 598 -27.49 -6.78 16.74
C MET A 598 -26.06 -6.54 16.21
N ASN A 599 -25.91 -6.12 14.95
CA ASN A 599 -24.66 -5.94 14.21
C ASN A 599 -24.35 -4.48 13.82
N CYS A 600 -25.13 -3.47 14.22
CA CYS A 600 -24.84 -2.07 13.87
C CYS A 600 -23.89 -1.41 14.88
N THR A 601 -23.04 -0.50 14.39
CA THR A 601 -22.26 0.40 15.24
C THR A 601 -23.19 1.31 16.06
N GLU A 602 -22.77 1.70 17.27
CA GLU A 602 -23.54 2.57 18.17
C GLU A 602 -23.77 3.93 17.50
N LEU A 603 -24.93 4.09 16.87
CA LEU A 603 -25.28 5.23 16.03
C LEU A 603 -25.69 6.41 16.91
N ASP A 604 -24.93 7.50 16.85
CA ASP A 604 -25.28 8.73 17.55
C ASP A 604 -26.28 9.54 16.72
N LEU A 605 -27.57 9.37 17.02
CA LEU A 605 -28.65 10.18 16.44
C LEU A 605 -28.48 11.68 16.69
N ASN A 606 -27.63 12.06 17.65
CA ASN A 606 -27.35 13.45 17.98
C ASN A 606 -26.11 14.00 17.24
N SER A 607 -25.50 13.20 16.35
CA SER A 607 -24.49 13.71 15.44
C SER A 607 -25.09 14.87 14.61
N PRO A 608 -24.41 16.04 14.54
CA PRO A 608 -24.84 17.14 13.68
C PRO A 608 -25.06 16.72 12.22
N SER A 609 -24.27 15.77 11.70
CA SER A 609 -24.41 15.27 10.33
C SER A 609 -25.70 14.47 10.08
N VAL A 610 -26.37 14.00 11.13
CA VAL A 610 -27.62 13.23 11.05
C VAL A 610 -28.79 14.11 11.47
N ILE A 611 -28.73 14.70 12.66
CA ILE A 611 -29.87 15.40 13.27
C ILE A 611 -30.26 16.66 12.50
N ASP A 612 -29.29 17.45 12.01
CA ASP A 612 -29.57 18.69 11.30
C ASP A 612 -30.16 18.42 9.91
N ILE A 613 -29.60 17.44 9.18
CA ILE A 613 -30.08 17.05 7.84
C ILE A 613 -31.50 16.47 7.93
N LEU A 614 -31.76 15.63 8.94
CA LEU A 614 -33.07 15.04 9.18
C LEU A 614 -34.12 16.13 9.40
N TRP A 615 -33.88 17.07 10.32
CA TRP A 615 -34.85 18.12 10.63
C TRP A 615 -35.05 19.14 9.52
N LYS A 616 -33.98 19.53 8.83
CA LYS A 616 -34.04 20.36 7.63
C LYS A 616 -35.05 19.79 6.63
N ASN A 617 -34.89 18.49 6.29
CA ASN A 617 -35.74 17.84 5.30
C ASN A 617 -37.16 17.54 5.81
N ILE A 618 -37.35 17.19 7.08
CA ILE A 618 -38.69 17.01 7.68
C ILE A 618 -39.51 18.31 7.61
N ILE A 619 -38.90 19.43 7.95
CA ILE A 619 -39.58 20.72 8.03
C ILE A 619 -39.92 21.25 6.63
N GLN A 620 -38.96 21.19 5.70
CA GLN A 620 -39.11 21.68 4.34
C GLN A 620 -39.97 20.77 3.44
N SER A 621 -40.15 19.50 3.80
CA SER A 621 -40.96 18.54 3.05
C SER A 621 -42.42 18.98 2.92
N THR A 622 -43.00 18.79 1.75
CA THR A 622 -44.45 18.97 1.50
C THR A 622 -45.29 17.83 2.06
N ALA A 623 -44.71 16.64 2.23
CA ALA A 623 -45.36 15.48 2.83
C ALA A 623 -45.41 15.63 4.36
N ILE A 624 -46.61 15.51 4.94
CA ILE A 624 -46.84 15.68 6.38
C ILE A 624 -46.57 14.40 7.19
N GLU A 625 -46.71 13.22 6.59
CA GLU A 625 -46.58 11.92 7.27
C GLU A 625 -45.21 11.76 7.98
N PRO A 626 -44.04 12.03 7.37
CA PRO A 626 -42.76 11.89 8.08
C PRO A 626 -42.62 12.84 9.27
N PHE A 627 -43.23 14.03 9.18
CA PHE A 627 -43.26 14.99 10.28
C PHE A 627 -44.12 14.46 11.43
N GLU A 628 -45.32 13.97 11.15
CA GLU A 628 -46.23 13.43 12.17
C GLU A 628 -45.62 12.23 12.90
N THR A 629 -44.99 11.30 12.18
CA THR A 629 -44.30 10.14 12.77
C THR A 629 -43.23 10.58 13.75
N MET A 630 -42.35 11.51 13.35
CA MET A 630 -41.28 12.02 14.22
C MET A 630 -41.83 12.84 15.40
N ALA A 631 -42.83 13.70 15.17
CA ALA A 631 -43.44 14.51 16.23
C ALA A 631 -44.13 13.65 17.29
N ASN A 632 -44.87 12.62 16.87
CA ASN A 632 -45.53 11.66 17.76
C ASN A 632 -44.49 10.87 18.58
N HIS A 633 -43.40 10.45 17.95
CA HIS A 633 -42.29 9.77 18.63
C HIS A 633 -41.70 10.65 19.74
N LEU A 634 -41.36 11.91 19.45
CA LEU A 634 -40.84 12.85 20.47
C LEU A 634 -41.86 13.17 21.57
N MET A 635 -43.14 13.27 21.21
CA MET A 635 -44.21 13.45 22.20
C MET A 635 -44.36 12.26 23.15
N SER A 636 -43.86 11.08 22.78
CA SER A 636 -43.81 9.90 23.66
C SER A 636 -42.59 9.89 24.61
N LYS A 637 -41.49 10.56 24.27
CA LYS A 637 -40.22 10.54 25.03
C LYS A 637 -40.29 11.26 26.39
N ASP A 638 -39.37 10.95 27.30
CA ASP A 638 -39.21 11.71 28.54
C ASP A 638 -38.80 13.17 28.21
N PRO A 639 -39.41 14.19 28.85
CA PRO A 639 -39.05 15.58 28.58
C PRO A 639 -37.56 15.90 28.78
N SER A 640 -36.83 15.15 29.61
CA SER A 640 -35.39 15.33 29.85
C SER A 640 -34.52 15.03 28.62
N GLU A 641 -35.02 14.23 27.68
CA GLU A 641 -34.29 13.78 26.48
C GLU A 641 -34.54 14.67 25.25
N LEU A 642 -35.51 15.59 25.31
CA LEU A 642 -35.92 16.39 24.15
C LEU A 642 -34.95 17.52 23.78
N GLY A 643 -33.98 17.85 24.64
CA GLY A 643 -33.16 19.07 24.49
C GLY A 643 -32.39 19.14 23.17
N GLN A 644 -31.73 18.05 22.76
CA GLN A 644 -30.94 18.02 21.52
C GLN A 644 -31.81 18.10 20.26
N ALA A 645 -32.92 17.36 20.22
CA ALA A 645 -33.87 17.43 19.11
C ALA A 645 -34.46 18.84 18.97
N ILE A 646 -34.87 19.45 20.09
CA ILE A 646 -35.38 20.83 20.13
C ILE A 646 -34.35 21.81 19.58
N GLN A 647 -33.09 21.71 20.02
CA GLN A 647 -32.03 22.57 19.51
C GLN A 647 -31.88 22.44 17.99
N ALA A 648 -31.88 21.20 17.47
CA ALA A 648 -31.71 20.92 16.04
C ALA A 648 -32.88 21.45 15.19
N PHE A 649 -34.14 21.30 15.61
CA PHE A 649 -35.26 21.82 14.81
C PHE A 649 -35.54 23.30 15.01
N SER A 650 -35.12 23.89 16.15
CA SER A 650 -35.38 25.31 16.46
C SER A 650 -34.80 26.27 15.43
N GLN A 651 -33.70 25.90 14.77
CA GLN A 651 -33.10 26.71 13.70
C GLN A 651 -34.00 26.85 12.46
N TYR A 652 -34.91 25.90 12.24
CA TYR A 652 -35.82 25.86 11.08
C TYR A 652 -37.24 26.32 11.42
N VAL A 653 -37.60 26.44 12.71
CA VAL A 653 -38.95 26.89 13.13
C VAL A 653 -39.30 28.27 12.56
N GLY A 654 -38.31 29.14 12.36
CA GLY A 654 -38.51 30.46 11.75
C GLY A 654 -39.00 30.44 10.30
N GLU A 655 -38.91 29.30 9.60
CA GLU A 655 -39.38 29.11 8.23
C GLU A 655 -40.87 28.72 8.16
N LEU A 656 -41.47 28.31 9.28
CA LEU A 656 -42.85 27.85 9.35
C LEU A 656 -43.85 29.00 9.59
N ASP A 657 -45.05 28.86 9.02
CA ASP A 657 -46.19 29.69 9.41
C ASP A 657 -46.66 29.29 10.82
N GLU A 658 -46.87 30.28 11.68
CA GLU A 658 -47.32 30.11 13.07
C GLU A 658 -48.69 29.43 13.15
N THR A 659 -49.47 29.45 12.07
CA THR A 659 -50.77 28.77 11.99
C THR A 659 -50.69 27.35 11.41
N SER A 660 -49.52 26.89 10.99
CA SER A 660 -49.35 25.56 10.41
C SER A 660 -49.42 24.45 11.46
N ASP A 661 -49.99 23.30 11.09
CA ASP A 661 -50.04 22.11 11.96
C ASP A 661 -48.63 21.68 12.43
N LYS A 662 -47.62 21.86 11.57
CA LYS A 662 -46.22 21.61 11.93
C LYS A 662 -45.74 22.52 13.07
N PHE A 663 -46.02 23.81 13.00
CA PHE A 663 -45.64 24.76 14.06
C PHE A 663 -46.35 24.41 15.38
N VAL A 664 -47.65 24.11 15.33
CA VAL A 664 -48.45 23.75 16.52
C VAL A 664 -47.92 22.48 17.20
N ALA A 665 -47.53 21.47 16.42
CA ALA A 665 -46.93 20.24 16.96
C ALA A 665 -45.55 20.51 17.60
N LEU A 666 -44.66 21.26 16.94
CA LEU A 666 -43.35 21.62 17.49
C LEU A 666 -43.47 22.49 18.76
N ALA A 667 -44.43 23.41 18.78
CA ALA A 667 -44.75 24.23 19.96
C ALA A 667 -45.24 23.36 21.13
N SER A 668 -46.01 22.31 20.85
CA SER A 668 -46.45 21.36 21.88
C SER A 668 -45.29 20.57 22.50
N ILE A 669 -44.32 20.14 21.69
CA ILE A 669 -43.07 19.49 22.15
C ILE A 669 -42.24 20.47 22.99
N GLY A 670 -42.08 21.70 22.50
CA GLY A 670 -41.39 22.78 23.21
C GLY A 670 -42.04 23.10 24.56
N ALA A 671 -43.36 23.18 24.62
CA ALA A 671 -44.12 23.41 25.85
C ALA A 671 -43.94 22.28 26.87
N LYS A 672 -43.92 21.02 26.41
CA LYS A 672 -43.63 19.84 27.25
C LYS A 672 -42.24 19.96 27.88
N ARG A 673 -41.21 20.33 27.11
CA ARG A 673 -39.84 20.58 27.60
C ARG A 673 -39.78 21.78 28.55
N ALA A 674 -40.40 22.90 28.21
CA ALA A 674 -40.42 24.12 29.04
C ALA A 674 -41.04 23.85 30.42
N LYS A 675 -42.12 23.07 30.49
CA LYS A 675 -42.73 22.65 31.76
C LYS A 675 -41.76 21.85 32.63
N TRP A 676 -40.98 20.96 32.02
CA TRP A 676 -39.94 20.19 32.71
C TRP A 676 -38.79 21.09 33.17
N LEU A 677 -38.26 21.97 32.30
CA LEU A 677 -37.21 22.93 32.65
C LEU A 677 -37.62 23.83 33.83
N LYS A 678 -38.86 24.36 33.84
CA LYS A 678 -39.38 25.15 34.97
C LYS A 678 -39.37 24.37 36.29
N ARG A 679 -39.65 23.06 36.25
CA ARG A 679 -39.57 22.19 37.42
C ARG A 679 -38.13 21.99 37.87
N GLU A 680 -37.23 21.64 36.95
CA GLU A 680 -35.83 21.38 37.27
C GLU A 680 -35.09 22.63 37.74
N ILE A 681 -35.34 23.79 37.13
CA ILE A 681 -34.80 25.07 37.58
C ILE A 681 -35.23 25.35 39.02
N ARG A 682 -36.50 25.16 39.39
CA ARG A 682 -36.96 25.33 40.78
C ARG A 682 -36.27 24.38 41.77
N LEU A 683 -35.90 23.17 41.33
CA LEU A 683 -35.19 22.20 42.18
C LEU A 683 -33.72 22.60 42.39
N LEU A 684 -33.08 23.14 41.35
CA LEU A 684 -31.67 23.52 41.35
C LEU A 684 -31.39 24.94 41.86
N ASP A 685 -32.37 25.84 41.77
CA ASP A 685 -32.30 27.26 42.17
C ASP A 685 -32.43 27.42 43.68
N LYS A 686 -31.45 26.86 44.38
CA LYS A 686 -31.34 26.88 45.83
C LYS A 686 -30.03 27.57 46.24
N PRO A 687 -30.00 28.22 47.41
CA PRO A 687 -28.76 28.74 47.96
C PRO A 687 -27.76 27.60 48.20
N PHE A 688 -26.47 27.94 48.25
CA PHE A 688 -25.41 26.96 48.46
C PHE A 688 -25.66 26.11 49.71
N SER A 689 -25.66 24.79 49.52
CA SER A 689 -25.71 23.79 50.57
C SER A 689 -24.66 22.70 50.30
N PHE A 690 -24.18 22.09 51.37
CA PHE A 690 -23.35 20.88 51.31
C PHE A 690 -24.19 19.60 51.21
N GLU A 691 -25.51 19.72 51.30
CA GLU A 691 -26.45 18.62 51.07
C GLU A 691 -26.43 18.22 49.59
N MET A 692 -26.33 16.92 49.34
CA MET A 692 -26.41 16.32 48.01
C MET A 692 -27.59 15.33 48.04
N PRO A 693 -28.84 15.80 47.88
CA PRO A 693 -30.05 15.02 48.21
C PRO A 693 -30.14 13.68 47.48
N ASP A 694 -29.62 13.64 46.26
CA ASP A 694 -29.66 12.47 45.37
C ASP A 694 -28.36 11.65 45.42
N ALA A 695 -27.41 11.98 46.32
CA ALA A 695 -26.16 11.25 46.45
C ALA A 695 -26.40 9.76 46.68
N ASN A 696 -25.74 8.92 45.88
CA ASN A 696 -25.81 7.47 46.00
C ASN A 696 -24.47 6.91 46.50
N PHE A 697 -24.47 6.13 47.58
CA PHE A 697 -23.26 5.45 48.07
C PHE A 697 -23.59 3.99 48.42
N PRO A 698 -23.64 3.09 47.41
CA PRO A 698 -24.16 1.73 47.58
C PRO A 698 -23.42 0.91 48.64
N ASP A 699 -22.12 1.15 48.80
CA ASP A 699 -21.24 0.37 49.66
C ASP A 699 -21.44 0.69 51.17
N ASN A 700 -22.10 1.81 51.53
CA ASN A 700 -22.29 2.21 52.94
C ASN A 700 -23.40 3.26 53.14
N LYS A 701 -24.51 2.84 53.78
CA LYS A 701 -25.68 3.70 54.03
C LYS A 701 -25.39 4.91 54.93
N THR A 702 -24.53 4.79 55.94
CA THR A 702 -24.17 5.91 56.82
C THR A 702 -23.40 7.00 56.08
N ILE A 703 -22.53 6.60 55.13
CA ILE A 703 -21.83 7.56 54.26
C ILE A 703 -22.82 8.21 53.30
N GLU A 704 -23.75 7.46 52.72
CA GLU A 704 -24.82 8.00 51.88
C GLU A 704 -25.65 9.06 52.62
N ASP A 705 -26.14 8.73 53.82
CA ASP A 705 -26.95 9.64 54.63
C ASP A 705 -26.14 10.88 55.05
N PHE A 706 -24.84 10.73 55.32
CA PHE A 706 -23.95 11.87 55.51
C PHE A 706 -23.88 12.74 54.25
N LEU A 707 -23.72 12.15 53.05
CA LEU A 707 -23.66 12.88 51.78
C LEU A 707 -24.95 13.66 51.50
N ARG A 708 -26.11 13.08 51.84
CA ARG A 708 -27.42 13.74 51.73
C ARG A 708 -27.66 14.82 52.80
N GLY A 709 -27.06 14.69 53.98
CA GLY A 709 -27.24 15.62 55.11
C GLY A 709 -26.36 16.89 55.08
N PRO A 710 -26.48 17.79 56.06
CA PRO A 710 -25.80 19.10 56.06
C PRO A 710 -24.31 19.04 56.45
N GLY A 711 -23.83 17.89 56.93
CA GLY A 711 -22.45 17.74 57.42
C GLY A 711 -21.41 18.03 56.34
N THR A 712 -20.32 18.71 56.70
CA THR A 712 -19.26 19.09 55.75
C THR A 712 -18.13 18.06 55.67
N SER A 713 -17.88 17.36 56.78
CA SER A 713 -16.92 16.27 56.85
C SER A 713 -17.36 15.20 57.86
N MET A 714 -16.96 13.96 57.62
CA MET A 714 -17.11 12.85 58.56
C MET A 714 -15.85 11.99 58.58
N LYS A 715 -15.60 11.29 59.69
CA LYS A 715 -14.58 10.25 59.75
C LYS A 715 -15.24 8.88 59.69
N THR A 716 -14.57 7.92 59.06
CA THR A 716 -15.02 6.52 59.05
C THR A 716 -14.58 5.74 60.31
N GLU A 717 -14.08 6.41 61.35
CA GLU A 717 -13.72 5.77 62.63
C GLU A 717 -14.95 5.06 63.22
N GLY A 718 -14.83 3.76 63.52
CA GLY A 718 -15.96 2.95 64.02
C GLY A 718 -16.98 2.53 62.96
N LEU A 719 -16.90 3.09 61.74
CA LEU A 719 -17.77 2.73 60.60
C LEU A 719 -17.12 1.75 59.64
N ILE A 720 -15.81 1.88 59.43
CA ILE A 720 -15.01 0.99 58.57
C ILE A 720 -13.73 0.61 59.32
N ALA A 721 -13.51 -0.70 59.48
CA ALA A 721 -12.28 -1.22 60.07
C ALA A 721 -11.20 -1.39 59.01
N PHE A 722 -10.05 -0.74 59.21
CA PHE A 722 -8.90 -0.87 58.31
C PHE A 722 -7.78 -1.66 58.98
N SER A 723 -7.11 -2.52 58.22
CA SER A 723 -5.94 -3.28 58.70
C SER A 723 -4.71 -2.40 58.97
N GLY A 724 -4.65 -1.21 58.33
CA GLY A 724 -3.60 -0.21 58.52
C GLY A 724 -3.77 0.99 57.59
N LEU A 725 -2.87 1.97 57.67
CA LEU A 725 -2.91 3.16 56.81
C LEU A 725 -2.85 2.85 55.29
N PRO A 726 -2.11 1.83 54.80
CA PRO A 726 -2.14 1.46 53.38
C PRO A 726 -3.51 1.01 52.88
N ASP A 727 -4.28 0.33 53.73
CA ASP A 727 -5.62 -0.17 53.44
C ASP A 727 -6.63 0.98 53.33
N ALA A 728 -6.57 1.93 54.28
CA ALA A 728 -7.33 3.18 54.23
C ALA A 728 -7.01 4.02 52.97
N ARG A 729 -5.73 4.05 52.52
CA ARG A 729 -5.33 4.71 51.26
C ARG A 729 -5.94 4.03 50.04
N LYS A 730 -5.92 2.70 49.96
CA LYS A 730 -6.55 1.93 48.86
C LYS A 730 -8.05 2.17 48.80
N TYR A 731 -8.73 2.17 49.95
CA TYR A 731 -10.16 2.47 50.04
C TYR A 731 -10.49 3.88 49.54
N ALA A 732 -9.77 4.90 50.03
CA ALA A 732 -9.94 6.28 49.58
C ALA A 732 -9.71 6.43 48.07
N ALA A 733 -8.66 5.82 47.52
CA ALA A 733 -8.38 5.85 46.08
C ALA A 733 -9.47 5.16 45.25
N ARG A 734 -9.99 4.01 45.70
CA ARG A 734 -11.07 3.29 45.02
C ARG A 734 -12.36 4.12 44.95
N CYS A 735 -12.75 4.73 46.06
CA CYS A 735 -13.98 5.52 46.14
C CYS A 735 -13.90 6.82 45.32
N VAL A 736 -12.71 7.40 45.17
CA VAL A 736 -12.49 8.59 44.32
C VAL A 736 -12.34 8.23 42.83
N ARG A 737 -11.87 7.01 42.50
CA ARG A 737 -11.78 6.52 41.11
C ARG A 737 -13.13 6.09 40.53
N LYS A 738 -14.04 5.54 41.34
CA LYS A 738 -15.42 5.26 40.91
C LYS A 738 -16.13 6.59 40.59
N LYS A 739 -17.02 6.60 39.59
CA LYS A 739 -17.88 7.76 39.29
C LYS A 739 -18.66 8.12 40.57
N GLN A 740 -18.57 9.38 40.99
CA GLN A 740 -19.31 9.88 42.16
C GLN A 740 -20.69 10.31 41.67
N ASP A 741 -21.66 9.40 41.74
CA ASP A 741 -23.02 9.61 41.24
C ASP A 741 -23.76 10.61 42.14
N ASP A 742 -24.11 11.75 41.54
CA ASP A 742 -24.80 12.88 42.19
C ASP A 742 -24.18 13.33 43.52
N ALA A 743 -22.86 13.15 43.67
CA ALA A 743 -22.10 13.55 44.84
C ALA A 743 -20.71 14.08 44.44
N THR A 744 -20.12 14.94 45.28
CA THR A 744 -18.69 15.27 45.15
C THR A 744 -18.00 15.37 46.50
N PHE A 745 -17.01 14.52 46.73
CA PHE A 745 -16.26 14.48 47.98
C PHE A 745 -14.80 14.09 47.77
N THR A 746 -13.97 14.46 48.74
CA THR A 746 -12.58 14.02 48.85
C THR A 746 -12.43 13.09 50.05
N MET A 747 -11.45 12.19 49.98
CA MET A 747 -11.16 11.24 51.04
C MET A 747 -9.69 11.33 51.43
N LYS A 748 -9.42 11.66 52.70
CA LYS A 748 -8.06 11.78 53.25
C LYS A 748 -7.82 10.68 54.31
N PRO A 749 -6.92 9.72 54.06
CA PRO A 749 -6.60 8.68 55.02
C PRO A 749 -5.66 9.21 56.12
N ALA A 750 -5.91 8.82 57.36
CA ALA A 750 -5.12 9.20 58.53
C ALA A 750 -5.10 8.08 59.60
N GLY A 751 -4.35 8.28 60.69
CA GLY A 751 -4.22 7.33 61.79
C GLY A 751 -3.06 6.33 61.63
N LYS A 752 -2.94 5.39 62.58
CA LYS A 752 -1.84 4.41 62.67
C LYS A 752 -2.35 3.04 63.12
N GLY A 753 -1.84 1.97 62.51
CA GLY A 753 -2.23 0.59 62.80
C GLY A 753 -3.74 0.36 62.63
N LYS A 754 -4.35 -0.40 63.54
CA LYS A 754 -5.81 -0.68 63.55
C LYS A 754 -6.69 0.55 63.84
N LYS A 755 -6.10 1.71 64.14
CA LYS A 755 -6.80 2.99 64.31
C LYS A 755 -6.69 3.88 63.05
N ALA A 756 -6.41 3.30 61.89
CA ALA A 756 -6.48 4.02 60.62
C ALA A 756 -7.94 4.32 60.27
N PHE A 757 -8.18 5.47 59.64
CA PHE A 757 -9.51 5.91 59.20
C PHE A 757 -9.39 6.79 57.95
N VAL A 758 -10.53 7.08 57.33
CA VAL A 758 -10.64 8.03 56.21
C VAL A 758 -11.54 9.18 56.63
N THR A 759 -11.08 10.41 56.43
CA THR A 759 -11.93 11.59 56.53
C THR A 759 -12.54 11.86 55.16
N ILE A 760 -13.87 11.82 55.09
CA ILE A 760 -14.65 12.19 53.91
C ILE A 760 -15.00 13.67 54.04
N THR A 761 -14.68 14.48 53.04
CA THR A 761 -14.98 15.92 53.03
C THR A 761 -15.70 16.27 51.75
N LYS A 762 -16.91 16.82 51.88
CA LYS A 762 -17.72 17.26 50.74
C LYS A 762 -17.07 18.43 50.03
N THR A 763 -17.29 18.53 48.72
CA THR A 763 -16.77 19.64 47.93
C THR A 763 -17.89 20.47 47.33
N ARG A 764 -17.58 21.72 47.00
CA ARG A 764 -18.48 22.62 46.28
C ARG A 764 -18.70 22.22 44.81
N LYS A 765 -17.96 21.23 44.28
CA LYS A 765 -18.01 20.86 42.86
C LYS A 765 -19.39 20.39 42.42
N TRP A 766 -20.12 19.65 43.24
CA TRP A 766 -21.49 19.22 42.95
C TRP A 766 -22.42 20.43 42.79
N PHE A 767 -22.42 21.33 43.77
CA PHE A 767 -23.21 22.56 43.68
C PHE A 767 -22.84 23.40 42.45
N ASN A 768 -21.54 23.54 42.15
CA ASN A 768 -21.12 24.24 40.93
C ASN A 768 -21.66 23.56 39.66
N ARG A 769 -21.63 22.23 39.55
CA ARG A 769 -22.25 21.50 38.43
C ARG A 769 -23.76 21.75 38.34
N CYS A 770 -24.45 21.82 39.48
CA CYS A 770 -25.88 22.19 39.51
C CYS A 770 -26.11 23.63 39.03
N GLN A 771 -25.23 24.56 39.40
CA GLN A 771 -25.29 25.95 38.91
C GLN A 771 -25.01 26.03 37.40
N ASP A 772 -24.04 25.27 36.89
CA ASP A 772 -23.74 25.20 35.45
C ASP A 772 -24.97 24.68 34.68
N LYS A 773 -25.60 23.59 35.14
CA LYS A 773 -26.86 23.08 34.59
C LYS A 773 -27.98 24.12 34.66
N LEU A 774 -28.08 24.85 35.76
CA LEU A 774 -29.11 25.88 35.94
C LEU A 774 -28.93 27.05 34.97
N VAL A 775 -27.70 27.47 34.68
CA VAL A 775 -27.42 28.46 33.62
C VAL A 775 -27.88 27.94 32.26
N GLN A 776 -27.56 26.69 31.94
CA GLN A 776 -27.98 26.05 30.69
C GLN A 776 -29.51 25.94 30.58
N TYR A 777 -30.19 25.46 31.61
CA TYR A 777 -31.65 25.32 31.62
C TYR A 777 -32.38 26.66 31.55
N ARG A 778 -31.86 27.71 32.19
CA ARG A 778 -32.42 29.07 32.07
C ARG A 778 -32.28 29.60 30.65
N ALA A 779 -31.09 29.46 30.04
CA ALA A 779 -30.87 29.87 28.66
C ALA A 779 -31.80 29.11 27.69
N GLU A 780 -31.91 27.78 27.84
CA GLU A 780 -32.80 26.94 27.03
C GLU A 780 -34.27 27.35 27.21
N LEU A 781 -34.71 27.60 28.44
CA LEU A 781 -36.08 28.05 28.72
C LEU A 781 -36.37 29.41 28.10
N ASP A 782 -35.47 30.39 28.26
CA ASP A 782 -35.62 31.72 27.68
C ASP A 782 -35.71 31.67 26.16
N ASP A 783 -34.96 30.78 25.52
CA ASP A 783 -34.97 30.61 24.07
C ASP A 783 -36.26 29.92 23.59
N LEU A 784 -36.76 28.92 24.32
CA LEU A 784 -38.06 28.29 24.05
C LEU A 784 -39.22 29.28 24.19
N GLU A 785 -39.23 30.09 25.26
CA GLU A 785 -40.25 31.12 25.47
C GLU A 785 -40.21 32.15 24.33
N LYS A 786 -39.03 32.65 23.93
CA LYS A 786 -38.90 33.54 22.76
C LYS A 786 -39.36 32.90 21.45
N LEU A 787 -39.13 31.60 21.27
CA LEU A 787 -39.45 30.90 20.03
C LEU A 787 -40.96 30.69 19.86
N TYR A 788 -41.70 30.51 20.97
CA TYR A 788 -43.12 30.11 20.96
C TYR A 788 -44.09 31.11 21.62
N ASP A 789 -43.63 32.20 22.25
CA ASP A 789 -44.48 33.18 22.96
C ASP A 789 -45.45 33.98 22.08
N HIS A 790 -45.41 33.84 20.74
CA HIS A 790 -46.37 34.48 19.86
C HIS A 790 -47.79 33.87 19.94
N THR A 791 -47.98 32.73 20.60
CA THR A 791 -49.31 32.14 20.77
C THR A 791 -50.18 32.79 21.86
N ALA A 792 -49.68 33.78 22.62
CA ALA A 792 -50.43 34.34 23.75
C ALA A 792 -50.91 35.80 23.62
N THR A 793 -50.36 36.62 22.72
CA THR A 793 -50.88 37.99 22.53
C THR A 793 -50.61 38.52 21.13
N GLY A 794 -51.67 38.85 20.40
CA GLY A 794 -51.58 39.51 19.10
C GLY A 794 -50.84 40.84 19.20
N SER A 795 -49.56 40.86 18.86
CA SER A 795 -48.83 42.09 18.55
C SER A 795 -47.56 41.76 17.73
N GLN A 796 -47.58 42.17 16.46
CA GLN A 796 -46.43 42.08 15.55
C GLN A 796 -45.24 42.88 16.10
N LYS A 797 -44.12 42.21 16.35
CA LYS A 797 -42.79 42.83 16.35
C LYS A 797 -41.86 42.04 15.44
N LYS A 798 -41.36 42.70 14.39
CA LYS A 798 -40.37 42.20 13.43
C LYS A 798 -39.17 41.58 14.15
N LYS A 799 -38.84 40.32 13.83
CA LYS A 799 -37.60 39.63 14.23
C LYS A 799 -36.38 40.36 13.66
N CYS A 800 -35.38 40.58 14.52
CA CYS A 800 -34.05 41.00 14.12
C CYS A 800 -33.27 39.75 13.68
N ARG A 801 -32.74 39.74 12.45
CA ARG A 801 -31.78 38.75 11.96
C ARG A 801 -30.54 38.78 12.86
N ARG A 802 -30.10 37.63 13.37
CA ARG A 802 -28.71 37.45 13.81
C ARG A 802 -27.91 36.97 12.60
N GLU A 803 -26.88 37.76 12.25
CA GLU A 803 -25.75 37.35 11.41
C GLU A 803 -24.82 36.40 12.16
#